data_AF-A0A928L3G3-F1
#
_entry.id   AF-A0A928L3G3-F1
#
_cell.length_a   1.000
_cell.length_b   1.000
_cell.length_c   1.000
_cell.angle_alpha   90.00
_cell.angle_beta   90.00
_cell.angle_gamma   90.00
#
_symmetry.space_group_name_H-M   'P 1'
#
loop_
_entity.id
_entity.type
_entity.pdbx_description
1 polymer ?
#
loop_
_entity_poly.entity_id
_entity_poly.type
_entity_poly.pdbx_seq_one_letter_code
_entity_poly.pdbx_strand_id
1 'polypeptide(L)'
;MQQIKLSIDTVSYNDKPTGYEAAKINKRLANNIMTIKSKDELKSFLEKVAENGYTFNPATFSDGAMKEDNFEQMQLMVLDFDGNISFDKVKERADFLDLPILFAYDTYSSTNHDRFRVVFLNDVSFNNKLAAKIYKKALLKIFPEADNADKSIAHMYYGGNSRLMHFDDTIPTINLECAIRSMCYCMKEKYGDKHYKEAIRRFAIKNHIELNNKGLPNISVSELTTEYIGTVVSQNGGNMPNTIICNNPIGNNPPFIYTIHLENEDTSNCSVIKSCNKQPRTYFRSNVLKNMESKCILYNEFVSGERRLHHKELFGLANSLINIESGSSVFIKTMSEQSDYYDNNKINKWVYYLNYNKNSNYKPQDCRSFCAYSDKCNHGSNILSTVKLKHGVMEKLGNYNEVYFPIEEMQEDLFSNLNKAVDSYNTYLHVIKAQTSAGKTEAYLRLMAKADKKFLIVVPTNKLKRDVKLRADRMGISTEATPSIDEIKDEIPNHIWNKITELRNTGQHSEVYSYICQAAEKENVVCLKNYLKEITYMEKHEGHTITTHRKFLSMQKTYLDKYDEIIIDEDIILSSIAPNQCEIKISVLKKILSALKKIPKHQKIVNKIQQILKATKKSTMFETPNFTWFYDKENEPIDGISELTDIPALCKAKFFMCRKSNDDSKDSEDSIVFLKPYKFYNRKHIMVSATVDKDICEYCFGKANVKFYECKQAAYTGKLNQYYSKSMSRQCIDEDADILNRIKKWSGFEHTITFKKYGRGDMYFGNAIGCDYLKGQNINVIGTPYQVDFLYKLLPFSFGLDIDENASMKSCVINHNGYRFNFTTYEDEILQKFHIWMIESELEQAVGRARLLRYNCTVNLFSNFPLKQAILHKLENNEIL
;
A
#
# COMPACT_ATOMS: atom_id res chain seq x y z
N MET A 1 18.97 22.09 6.92
CA MET A 1 18.79 23.42 6.31
C MET A 1 19.17 23.32 4.84
N GLN A 2 18.44 23.97 3.92
CA GLN A 2 18.87 24.07 2.51
C GLN A 2 20.10 24.96 2.38
N GLN A 3 20.87 24.78 1.30
CA GLN A 3 21.99 25.64 0.97
C GLN A 3 21.48 27.03 0.54
N ILE A 4 21.85 28.08 1.28
CA ILE A 4 21.54 29.48 0.93
C ILE A 4 22.75 30.08 0.22
N LYS A 5 22.52 30.81 -0.88
CA LYS A 5 23.57 31.53 -1.60
C LYS A 5 23.23 33.02 -1.67
N LEU A 6 24.21 33.87 -1.39
CA LEU A 6 24.08 35.33 -1.43
C LEU A 6 25.42 35.98 -1.75
N SER A 7 25.41 37.26 -2.12
CA SER A 7 26.63 38.04 -2.35
C SER A 7 27.00 38.80 -1.09
N ILE A 8 28.25 38.73 -0.61
CA ILE A 8 28.72 39.47 0.57
C ILE A 8 30.02 40.20 0.25
N ASP A 9 30.21 41.39 0.82
CA ASP A 9 31.45 42.13 0.60
C ASP A 9 32.63 41.42 1.28
N THR A 10 33.84 41.63 0.78
CA THR A 10 35.08 41.14 1.41
C THR A 10 35.62 42.12 2.44
N VAL A 11 35.04 43.33 2.54
CA VAL A 11 35.50 44.42 3.39
C VAL A 11 34.41 44.82 4.38
N SER A 12 34.76 44.91 5.66
CA SER A 12 33.92 45.47 6.73
C SER A 12 34.04 47.00 6.79
N TYR A 13 32.99 47.65 7.26
CA TYR A 13 32.98 49.09 7.54
C TYR A 13 32.51 49.30 8.98
N ASN A 14 33.01 50.36 9.64
CA ASN A 14 32.58 50.72 11.00
C ASN A 14 31.48 51.80 10.99
N ASP A 15 31.33 52.49 9.86
CA ASP A 15 30.38 53.57 9.62
C ASP A 15 29.69 53.38 8.26
N LYS A 16 28.59 54.10 8.03
CA LYS A 16 27.85 54.03 6.77
C LYS A 16 28.75 54.42 5.58
N PRO A 17 28.92 53.55 4.56
CA PRO A 17 29.78 53.84 3.42
C PRO A 17 29.36 55.11 2.64
N THR A 18 30.35 55.87 2.20
CA THR A 18 30.19 57.04 1.32
C THR A 18 29.80 56.62 -0.11
N GLY A 19 29.30 57.55 -0.92
CA GLY A 19 28.90 57.25 -2.31
C GLY A 19 30.03 56.69 -3.19
N TYR A 20 31.28 57.08 -2.94
CA TYR A 20 32.46 56.51 -3.63
C TYR A 20 32.76 55.08 -3.18
N GLU A 21 32.60 54.78 -1.89
CA GLU A 21 32.80 53.43 -1.34
C GLU A 21 31.70 52.48 -1.80
N ALA A 22 30.45 52.95 -1.89
CA ALA A 22 29.31 52.20 -2.42
C ALA A 22 29.58 51.61 -3.81
N ALA A 23 30.23 52.36 -4.71
CA ALA A 23 30.61 51.88 -6.04
C ALA A 23 31.68 50.76 -6.00
N LYS A 24 32.62 50.81 -5.04
CA LYS A 24 33.61 49.75 -4.83
C LYS A 24 32.99 48.50 -4.23
N ILE A 25 32.11 48.66 -3.25
CA ILE A 25 31.36 47.58 -2.62
C ILE A 25 30.55 46.82 -3.68
N ASN A 26 29.85 47.53 -4.56
CA ASN A 26 29.07 46.92 -5.64
C ASN A 26 29.91 46.00 -6.55
N LYS A 27 31.12 46.43 -6.94
CA LYS A 27 32.04 45.61 -7.76
C LYS A 27 32.54 44.36 -7.03
N ARG A 28 32.79 44.46 -5.72
CA ARG A 28 33.27 43.31 -4.92
C ARG A 28 32.16 42.29 -4.67
N LEU A 29 30.96 42.77 -4.32
CA LEU A 29 29.77 41.93 -4.15
C LEU A 29 29.47 41.09 -5.38
N ALA A 30 29.56 41.70 -6.58
CA ALA A 30 29.29 41.02 -7.84
C ALA A 30 30.15 39.78 -8.10
N ASN A 31 31.30 39.65 -7.41
CA ASN A 31 32.26 38.57 -7.60
C ASN A 31 32.45 37.70 -6.35
N ASN A 32 31.72 37.97 -5.25
CA ASN A 32 31.94 37.29 -3.98
C ASN A 32 30.65 36.64 -3.45
N ILE A 33 30.47 35.38 -3.81
CA ILE A 33 29.31 34.57 -3.41
C ILE A 33 29.65 33.80 -2.12
N MET A 34 28.86 34.03 -1.08
CA MET A 34 28.84 33.21 0.12
C MET A 34 27.80 32.11 -0.02
N THR A 35 28.19 30.90 0.37
CA THR A 35 27.31 29.74 0.48
C THR A 35 27.18 29.35 1.94
N ILE A 36 25.94 29.27 2.43
CA ILE A 36 25.61 28.89 3.81
C ILE A 36 24.94 27.52 3.77
N LYS A 37 25.54 26.52 4.42
CA LYS A 37 25.11 25.11 4.44
C LYS A 37 24.66 24.63 5.81
N SER A 38 25.05 25.33 6.87
CA SER A 38 24.77 24.94 8.26
C SER A 38 24.22 26.11 9.08
N LYS A 39 23.63 25.78 10.23
CA LYS A 39 23.15 26.78 11.19
C LYS A 39 24.31 27.64 11.74
N ASP A 40 25.49 27.05 11.93
CA ASP A 40 26.66 27.77 12.43
C ASP A 40 27.22 28.74 11.37
N GLU A 41 27.20 28.33 10.09
CA GLU A 41 27.55 29.24 8.99
C GLU A 41 26.55 30.40 8.89
N LEU A 42 25.26 30.16 9.15
CA LEU A 42 24.25 31.22 9.20
C LEU A 42 24.53 32.19 10.35
N LYS A 43 24.88 31.70 11.54
CA LYS A 43 25.28 32.56 12.68
C LYS A 43 26.52 33.38 12.36
N SER A 44 27.53 32.77 11.74
CA SER A 44 28.73 33.50 11.29
C SER A 44 28.40 34.58 10.25
N PHE A 45 27.46 34.31 9.34
CA PHE A 45 26.94 35.33 8.42
C PHE A 45 26.26 36.48 9.17
N LEU A 46 25.43 36.19 10.19
CA LEU A 46 24.76 37.19 11.01
C LEU A 46 25.76 38.07 11.76
N GLU A 47 26.77 37.49 12.40
CA GLU A 47 27.85 38.22 13.06
C GLU A 47 28.56 39.15 12.07
N LYS A 48 28.81 38.70 10.84
CA LYS A 48 29.42 39.54 9.80
C LYS A 48 28.54 40.75 9.46
N VAL A 49 27.26 40.54 9.18
CA VAL A 49 26.40 41.64 8.69
C VAL A 49 25.87 42.53 9.80
N ALA A 50 25.53 41.98 10.96
CA ALA A 50 24.90 42.73 12.06
C ALA A 50 25.91 43.44 12.97
N GLU A 51 27.08 42.83 13.21
CA GLU A 51 28.06 43.32 14.19
C GLU A 51 29.34 43.83 13.55
N ASN A 52 29.78 43.21 12.45
CA ASN A 52 31.04 43.56 11.78
C ASN A 52 30.84 44.37 10.49
N GLY A 53 29.67 44.95 10.26
CA GLY A 53 29.46 45.95 9.22
C GLY A 53 29.61 45.49 7.77
N TYR A 54 29.60 44.19 7.50
CA TYR A 54 29.71 43.67 6.13
C TYR A 54 28.44 43.96 5.33
N THR A 55 28.61 44.59 4.16
CA THR A 55 27.51 44.82 3.22
C THR A 55 27.21 43.53 2.47
N PHE A 56 25.93 43.26 2.18
CA PHE A 56 25.53 42.10 1.38
C PHE A 56 24.41 42.43 0.40
N ASN A 57 24.25 41.58 -0.60
CA ASN A 57 23.05 41.51 -1.43
C ASN A 57 22.47 40.08 -1.31
N PRO A 58 21.17 39.94 -1.01
CA PRO A 58 20.53 38.64 -0.86
C PRO A 58 20.48 37.79 -2.15
N ALA A 59 20.79 38.36 -3.30
CA ALA A 59 20.87 37.70 -4.61
C ALA A 59 22.32 37.40 -5.02
N THR A 60 22.48 36.46 -5.96
CA THR A 60 23.73 36.24 -6.71
C THR A 60 23.56 36.65 -8.17
N PHE A 61 24.69 36.95 -8.81
CA PHE A 61 24.73 37.50 -10.15
C PHE A 61 25.81 36.83 -11.00
N SER A 62 25.54 36.70 -12.30
CA SER A 62 26.50 36.25 -13.30
C SER A 62 27.37 37.40 -13.79
N ASP A 63 28.49 37.05 -14.44
CA ASP A 63 29.35 37.98 -15.20
C ASP A 63 29.96 39.14 -14.39
N GLY A 64 30.09 38.98 -13.07
CA GLY A 64 30.81 39.94 -12.21
C GLY A 64 30.17 41.33 -12.14
N ALA A 65 28.88 41.46 -12.47
CA ALA A 65 28.15 42.73 -12.39
C ALA A 65 26.77 42.57 -11.70
N MET A 66 26.50 43.40 -10.68
CA MET A 66 25.21 43.44 -9.98
C MET A 66 24.15 44.21 -10.78
N LYS A 67 23.72 43.65 -11.90
CA LYS A 67 22.61 44.14 -12.72
C LYS A 67 21.44 43.18 -12.64
N GLU A 68 20.21 43.69 -12.72
CA GLU A 68 19.01 42.83 -12.68
C GLU A 68 18.94 41.83 -13.85
N ASP A 69 19.60 42.12 -14.96
CA ASP A 69 19.70 41.21 -16.10
C ASP A 69 20.69 40.05 -15.88
N ASN A 70 21.62 40.22 -14.95
CA ASN A 70 22.59 39.21 -14.55
C ASN A 70 22.11 38.41 -13.33
N PHE A 71 20.84 38.53 -12.93
CA PHE A 71 20.29 37.84 -11.76
C PHE A 71 20.36 36.32 -11.94
N GLU A 72 20.98 35.63 -10.99
CA GLU A 72 21.02 34.16 -10.99
C GLU A 72 19.98 33.57 -10.05
N GLN A 73 20.04 33.94 -8.76
CA GLN A 73 19.09 33.46 -7.76
C GLN A 73 18.98 34.34 -6.53
N MET A 74 17.90 34.20 -5.77
CA MET A 74 17.67 34.87 -4.48
C MET A 74 16.74 34.05 -3.59
N GLN A 75 17.11 33.85 -2.33
CA GLN A 75 16.31 33.12 -1.34
C GLN A 75 15.96 33.95 -0.11
N LEU A 76 16.83 34.87 0.30
CA LEU A 76 16.56 35.81 1.39
C LEU A 76 15.76 37.00 0.88
N MET A 77 14.77 37.46 1.62
CA MET A 77 14.00 38.68 1.33
C MET A 77 14.27 39.69 2.44
N VAL A 78 14.79 40.86 2.10
CA VAL A 78 15.17 41.90 3.05
C VAL A 78 14.26 43.13 2.86
N LEU A 79 13.84 43.73 3.97
CA LEU A 79 13.12 45.00 4.05
C LEU A 79 13.85 45.95 5.02
N ASP A 80 14.05 47.20 4.60
CA ASP A 80 14.67 48.27 5.38
C ASP A 80 13.59 49.21 5.95
N PHE A 81 13.70 49.56 7.23
CA PHE A 81 12.75 50.42 7.93
C PHE A 81 13.46 51.62 8.54
N ASP A 82 13.07 52.84 8.13
CA ASP A 82 13.72 54.10 8.52
C ASP A 82 12.88 54.91 9.53
N GLY A 83 12.58 54.38 10.72
CA GLY A 83 11.99 55.16 11.82
C GLY A 83 10.46 55.31 11.83
N ASN A 84 9.76 54.84 10.80
CA ASN A 84 8.30 55.03 10.68
C ASN A 84 7.46 54.04 11.50
N ILE A 85 8.06 52.94 11.96
CA ILE A 85 7.39 51.86 12.70
C ILE A 85 8.41 51.15 13.61
N SER A 86 7.99 50.70 14.79
CA SER A 86 8.85 49.92 15.68
C SER A 86 8.97 48.46 15.23
N PHE A 87 10.09 47.82 15.55
CA PHE A 87 10.31 46.42 15.25
C PHE A 87 9.21 45.51 15.84
N ASP A 88 8.77 45.76 17.07
CA ASP A 88 7.71 44.97 17.71
C ASP A 88 6.41 44.97 16.92
N LYS A 89 6.02 46.12 16.34
CA LYS A 89 4.81 46.21 15.49
C LYS A 89 4.99 45.49 14.16
N VAL A 90 6.19 45.54 13.57
CA VAL A 90 6.52 44.76 12.37
C VAL A 90 6.45 43.27 12.67
N LYS A 91 7.04 42.84 13.79
CA LYS A 91 7.03 41.45 14.26
C LYS A 91 5.63 40.97 14.58
N GLU A 92 4.82 41.74 15.29
CA GLU A 92 3.42 41.41 15.58
C GLU A 92 2.60 41.22 14.30
N ARG A 93 2.76 42.13 13.31
CA ARG A 93 2.11 42.00 12.00
C ARG A 93 2.59 40.76 11.24
N ALA A 94 3.88 40.48 11.29
CA ALA A 94 4.49 39.32 10.64
C ALA A 94 3.98 38.00 11.26
N ASP A 95 3.99 37.91 12.59
CA ASP A 95 3.46 36.78 13.37
C ASP A 95 1.95 36.60 13.12
N PHE A 96 1.18 37.70 13.05
CA PHE A 96 -0.24 37.66 12.71
C PHE A 96 -0.49 37.14 11.30
N LEU A 97 0.38 37.42 10.32
CA LEU A 97 0.22 37.01 8.92
C LEU A 97 0.89 35.67 8.57
N ASP A 98 1.47 34.97 9.55
CA ASP A 98 2.27 33.75 9.37
C ASP A 98 3.47 33.97 8.43
N LEU A 99 4.14 35.10 8.62
CA LEU A 99 5.36 35.48 7.92
C LEU A 99 6.53 35.57 8.92
N PRO A 100 6.99 34.46 9.52
CA PRO A 100 8.02 34.49 10.54
C PRO A 100 9.32 35.16 10.04
N ILE A 101 9.84 36.07 10.87
CA ILE A 101 11.10 36.78 10.62
C ILE A 101 12.26 35.85 10.97
N LEU A 102 13.19 35.64 10.03
CA LEU A 102 14.39 34.84 10.29
C LEU A 102 15.33 35.62 11.22
N PHE A 103 15.64 36.87 10.87
CA PHE A 103 16.45 37.75 11.71
C PHE A 103 16.19 39.23 11.43
N ALA A 104 16.57 40.08 12.38
CA ALA A 104 16.58 41.52 12.23
C ALA A 104 17.81 42.15 12.91
N TYR A 105 18.33 43.25 12.37
CA TYR A 105 19.49 43.95 12.90
C TYR A 105 19.40 45.47 12.69
N ASP A 106 20.10 46.22 13.54
CA ASP A 106 20.15 47.68 13.48
C ASP A 106 20.99 48.18 12.30
N THR A 107 20.57 49.28 11.69
CA THR A 107 21.38 50.00 10.71
C THR A 107 22.39 50.93 11.40
N TYR A 108 23.47 51.31 10.72
CA TYR A 108 24.46 52.29 11.23
C TYR A 108 23.85 53.60 11.78
N SER A 109 22.71 54.03 11.26
CA SER A 109 22.06 55.29 11.64
C SER A 109 20.96 55.13 12.69
N SER A 110 20.80 53.94 13.28
CA SER A 110 19.78 53.73 14.30
C SER A 110 20.16 54.35 15.63
N THR A 111 19.20 55.03 16.24
CA THR A 111 19.23 55.48 17.63
C THR A 111 18.07 54.83 18.36
N ASN A 112 18.35 53.88 19.26
CA ASN A 112 17.36 53.09 20.01
C ASN A 112 16.44 52.22 19.15
N HIS A 113 16.99 51.45 18.20
CA HIS A 113 16.24 50.45 17.40
C HIS A 113 15.13 51.04 16.53
N ASP A 114 15.22 52.33 16.19
CA ASP A 114 14.28 53.02 15.32
C ASP A 114 14.52 52.70 13.83
N ARG A 115 15.72 52.25 13.44
CA ARG A 115 16.08 51.95 12.05
C ARG A 115 16.72 50.59 11.91
N PHE A 116 16.02 49.67 11.28
CA PHE A 116 16.39 48.26 11.28
C PHE A 116 16.03 47.58 9.97
N ARG A 117 16.70 46.47 9.70
CA ARG A 117 16.42 45.59 8.55
C ARG A 117 15.85 44.29 9.03
N VAL A 118 14.78 43.84 8.36
CA VAL A 118 14.11 42.57 8.61
C VAL A 118 14.40 41.62 7.46
N VAL A 119 14.79 40.39 7.78
CA VAL A 119 15.11 39.36 6.80
C VAL A 119 14.21 38.15 6.97
N PHE A 120 13.59 37.74 5.86
CA PHE A 120 12.81 36.52 5.74
C PHE A 120 13.56 35.49 4.89
N LEU A 121 13.41 34.21 5.22
CA LEU A 121 13.93 33.11 4.43
C LEU A 121 12.82 32.49 3.60
N ASN A 122 12.98 32.44 2.27
CA ASN A 122 12.03 31.72 1.44
C ASN A 122 12.34 30.21 1.39
N ASP A 123 11.30 29.39 1.32
CA ASP A 123 11.39 27.93 1.22
C ASP A 123 11.99 27.40 -0.09
N VAL A 124 12.06 28.27 -1.11
CA VAL A 124 12.64 28.02 -2.43
C VAL A 124 13.59 29.15 -2.82
N SER A 125 14.70 28.82 -3.48
CA SER A 125 15.53 29.83 -4.14
C SER A 125 14.93 30.21 -5.50
N PHE A 126 14.65 31.51 -5.71
CA PHE A 126 14.09 32.00 -6.97
C PHE A 126 15.19 32.16 -8.01
N ASN A 127 15.16 31.36 -9.07
CA ASN A 127 16.04 31.55 -10.24
C ASN A 127 15.38 32.44 -11.32
N ASN A 128 14.13 32.86 -11.11
CA ASN A 128 13.41 33.73 -12.04
C ASN A 128 13.32 35.15 -11.47
N LYS A 129 13.90 36.12 -12.19
CA LYS A 129 13.96 37.54 -11.79
C LYS A 129 12.59 38.18 -11.55
N LEU A 130 11.58 37.80 -12.35
CA LEU A 130 10.22 38.35 -12.23
C LEU A 130 9.53 37.82 -10.97
N ALA A 131 9.67 36.52 -10.67
CA ALA A 131 9.13 35.93 -9.43
C ALA A 131 9.72 36.59 -8.17
N ALA A 132 11.04 36.79 -8.13
CA ALA A 132 11.70 37.49 -7.02
C ALA A 132 11.18 38.93 -6.86
N LYS A 133 11.02 39.68 -7.97
CA LYS A 133 10.44 41.03 -7.95
C LYS A 133 9.00 41.05 -7.48
N ILE A 134 8.16 40.12 -7.94
CA ILE A 134 6.77 39.98 -7.50
C ILE A 134 6.74 39.78 -5.98
N TYR A 135 7.60 38.92 -5.46
CA TYR A 135 7.71 38.64 -4.04
C TYR A 135 8.05 39.90 -3.24
N LYS A 136 9.16 40.59 -3.58
CA LYS A 136 9.57 41.82 -2.86
C LYS A 136 8.46 42.87 -2.89
N LYS A 137 7.80 43.05 -4.04
CA LYS A 137 6.67 43.98 -4.17
C LYS A 137 5.47 43.56 -3.33
N ALA A 138 5.19 42.27 -3.18
CA ALA A 138 4.11 41.78 -2.31
C ALA A 138 4.42 42.07 -0.84
N LEU A 139 5.66 41.82 -0.40
CA LEU A 139 6.11 42.16 0.95
C LEU A 139 6.01 43.67 1.24
N LEU A 140 6.40 44.53 0.29
CA LEU A 140 6.23 45.99 0.40
C LEU A 140 4.77 46.45 0.44
N LYS A 141 3.82 45.63 -0.01
CA LYS A 141 2.39 45.90 0.16
C LYS A 141 1.87 45.49 1.54
N ILE A 142 2.51 44.51 2.18
CA ILE A 142 2.23 44.08 3.55
C ILE A 142 2.87 45.04 4.56
N PHE A 143 4.07 45.50 4.26
CA PHE A 143 4.86 46.44 5.05
C PHE A 143 5.12 47.72 4.26
N PRO A 144 4.08 48.57 4.06
CA PRO A 144 4.22 49.82 3.31
C PRO A 144 5.16 50.85 3.95
N GLU A 145 5.55 50.65 5.21
CA GLU A 145 6.49 51.49 5.96
C GLU A 145 7.96 51.23 5.60
N ALA A 146 8.26 50.14 4.89
CA ALA A 146 9.60 49.80 4.42
C ALA A 146 10.03 50.64 3.20
N ASP A 147 11.35 50.78 2.99
CA ASP A 147 11.89 51.55 1.87
C ASP A 147 11.45 50.96 0.51
N ASN A 148 10.89 51.83 -0.34
CA ASN A 148 10.47 51.47 -1.68
C ASN A 148 11.65 51.10 -2.61
N ALA A 149 12.89 51.41 -2.24
CA ALA A 149 14.11 50.94 -2.91
C ALA A 149 14.21 49.40 -2.88
N ASP A 150 13.65 48.76 -1.85
CA ASP A 150 13.68 47.30 -1.68
C ASP A 150 12.91 46.54 -2.76
N LYS A 151 12.13 47.20 -3.63
CA LYS A 151 11.52 46.52 -4.78
C LYS A 151 12.57 45.96 -5.76
N SER A 152 13.81 46.46 -5.74
CA SER A 152 14.88 45.98 -6.61
C SER A 152 15.58 44.76 -6.04
N ILE A 153 15.89 43.80 -6.91
CA ILE A 153 16.67 42.60 -6.58
C ILE A 153 18.18 42.89 -6.56
N ALA A 154 18.62 44.01 -7.14
CA ALA A 154 20.01 44.47 -7.12
C ALA A 154 20.33 45.38 -5.92
N HIS A 155 19.36 45.66 -5.04
CA HIS A 155 19.57 46.48 -3.86
C HIS A 155 20.55 45.83 -2.89
N MET A 156 21.59 46.56 -2.47
CA MET A 156 22.57 46.13 -1.49
C MET A 156 22.22 46.70 -0.12
N TYR A 157 22.41 45.88 0.92
CA TYR A 157 22.09 46.20 2.30
C TYR A 157 23.37 46.35 3.09
N TYR A 158 23.58 47.55 3.63
CA TYR A 158 24.72 47.82 4.50
C TYR A 158 24.62 47.01 5.79
N GLY A 159 25.76 46.64 6.37
CA GLY A 159 25.78 46.02 7.70
C GLY A 159 25.42 47.00 8.83
N GLY A 160 25.49 46.52 10.06
CA GLY A 160 25.41 47.29 11.30
C GLY A 160 26.71 47.17 12.12
N ASN A 161 26.82 47.96 13.20
CA ASN A 161 28.01 48.02 14.07
C ASN A 161 27.67 47.85 15.56
N SER A 162 26.44 47.45 15.89
CA SER A 162 25.88 47.65 17.23
C SER A 162 25.23 46.40 17.81
N ARG A 163 24.20 45.81 17.17
CA ARG A 163 23.57 44.58 17.70
C ARG A 163 22.62 43.85 16.73
N LEU A 164 22.60 42.51 16.81
CA LEU A 164 21.51 41.66 16.30
C LEU A 164 20.26 41.83 17.18
N MET A 165 19.12 42.20 16.58
CA MET A 165 17.88 42.46 17.30
C MET A 165 17.04 41.21 17.53
N HIS A 166 16.98 40.35 16.51
CA HIS A 166 16.18 39.13 16.53
C HIS A 166 16.85 38.06 15.68
N PHE A 167 16.81 36.81 16.14
CA PHE A 167 17.15 35.65 15.34
C PHE A 167 16.29 34.47 15.78
N ASP A 168 15.62 33.84 14.83
CA ASP A 168 14.85 32.63 15.08
C ASP A 168 15.72 31.39 14.82
N ASP A 169 16.17 30.78 15.91
CA ASP A 169 17.01 29.58 15.93
C ASP A 169 16.33 28.34 15.30
N THR A 170 15.01 28.38 15.05
CA THR A 170 14.28 27.30 14.34
C THR A 170 14.42 27.40 12.81
N ILE A 171 14.98 28.51 12.31
CA ILE A 171 15.22 28.79 10.88
C ILE A 171 13.90 28.68 10.08
N PRO A 172 12.89 29.48 10.44
CA PRO A 172 11.59 29.40 9.80
C PRO A 172 11.65 29.90 8.36
N THR A 173 10.80 29.33 7.51
CA THR A 173 10.67 29.71 6.10
C THR A 173 9.28 30.26 5.80
N ILE A 174 9.22 31.25 4.90
CA ILE A 174 7.99 31.72 4.25
C ILE A 174 7.92 31.19 2.82
N ASN A 175 6.77 31.36 2.15
CA ASN A 175 6.61 31.04 0.74
C ASN A 175 5.80 32.10 -0.01
N LEU A 176 5.99 32.15 -1.34
CA LEU A 176 5.41 33.17 -2.23
C LEU A 176 3.89 33.21 -2.15
N GLU A 177 3.26 32.05 -2.12
CA GLU A 177 1.80 31.98 -2.04
C GLU A 177 1.30 32.66 -0.76
N CYS A 178 1.91 32.34 0.39
CA CYS A 178 1.56 32.92 1.68
C CYS A 178 1.70 34.45 1.64
N ALA A 179 2.79 34.96 1.07
CA ALA A 179 3.01 36.38 0.91
C ALA A 179 1.92 37.04 0.03
N ILE A 180 1.54 36.43 -1.09
CA ILE A 180 0.50 36.98 -1.98
C ILE A 180 -0.88 36.94 -1.33
N ARG A 181 -1.22 35.86 -0.64
CA ARG A 181 -2.48 35.73 0.12
C ARG A 181 -2.56 36.76 1.25
N SER A 182 -1.47 36.94 2.01
CA SER A 182 -1.37 37.96 3.07
C SER A 182 -1.40 39.38 2.52
N MET A 183 -0.76 39.65 1.38
CA MET A 183 -0.89 40.93 0.67
C MET A 183 -2.35 41.21 0.30
N CYS A 184 -3.06 40.24 -0.28
CA CYS A 184 -4.46 40.41 -0.67
C CYS A 184 -5.35 40.72 0.54
N TYR A 185 -5.06 40.09 1.69
CA TYR A 185 -5.72 40.40 2.96
C TYR A 185 -5.40 41.84 3.44
N CYS A 186 -4.13 42.26 3.46
CA CYS A 186 -3.75 43.63 3.83
C CYS A 186 -4.39 44.69 2.91
N MET A 187 -4.53 44.41 1.62
CA MET A 187 -5.27 45.28 0.70
C MET A 187 -6.76 45.35 1.05
N LYS A 188 -7.36 44.25 1.51
CA LYS A 188 -8.75 44.26 1.99
C LYS A 188 -8.89 45.15 3.22
N GLU A 189 -8.02 45.01 4.21
CA GLU A 189 -8.06 45.85 5.42
C GLU A 189 -7.85 47.33 5.08
N LYS A 190 -6.95 47.65 4.14
CA LYS A 190 -6.65 49.03 3.76
C LYS A 190 -7.73 49.70 2.91
N TYR A 191 -8.34 48.98 1.97
CA TYR A 191 -9.25 49.56 0.97
C TYR A 191 -10.72 49.18 1.18
N GLY A 192 -11.02 48.31 2.14
CA GLY A 192 -12.37 47.79 2.42
C GLY A 192 -12.91 46.86 1.32
N ASP A 193 -14.05 46.23 1.61
CA ASP A 193 -14.67 45.19 0.75
C ASP A 193 -15.01 45.66 -0.67
N LYS A 194 -15.25 46.96 -0.87
CA LYS A 194 -15.66 47.52 -2.17
C LYS A 194 -14.50 47.74 -3.13
N HIS A 195 -13.31 48.11 -2.63
CA HIS A 195 -12.22 48.62 -3.48
C HIS A 195 -10.95 47.76 -3.48
N TYR A 196 -10.82 46.79 -2.58
CA TYR A 196 -9.58 45.99 -2.49
C TYR A 196 -9.31 45.14 -3.75
N LYS A 197 -10.34 44.61 -4.40
CA LYS A 197 -10.17 43.83 -5.65
C LYS A 197 -9.57 44.67 -6.77
N GLU A 198 -9.88 45.96 -6.84
CA GLU A 198 -9.29 46.87 -7.81
C GLU A 198 -7.82 47.18 -7.48
N ALA A 199 -7.46 47.24 -6.19
CA ALA A 199 -6.06 47.33 -5.78
C ALA A 199 -5.27 46.06 -6.13
N ILE A 200 -5.87 44.88 -5.95
CA ILE A 200 -5.29 43.58 -6.37
C ILE A 200 -5.13 43.55 -7.89
N ARG A 201 -6.15 43.94 -8.66
CA ARG A 201 -6.10 44.00 -10.12
C ARG A 201 -4.96 44.90 -10.62
N ARG A 202 -4.83 46.11 -10.05
CA ARG A 202 -3.72 47.02 -10.37
C ARG A 202 -2.35 46.44 -10.03
N PHE A 203 -2.24 45.71 -8.93
CA PHE A 203 -1.01 44.98 -8.59
C PHE A 203 -0.70 43.88 -9.59
N ALA A 204 -1.70 43.07 -9.98
CA ALA A 204 -1.54 41.98 -10.92
C ALA A 204 -1.10 42.48 -12.31
N ILE A 205 -1.82 43.46 -12.88
CA ILE A 205 -1.49 44.08 -14.18
C ILE A 205 -0.07 44.66 -14.17
N LYS A 206 0.29 45.41 -13.13
CA LYS A 206 1.63 46.01 -13.00
C LYS A 206 2.77 44.97 -12.97
N ASN A 207 2.46 43.73 -12.63
CA ASN A 207 3.42 42.66 -12.51
C ASN A 207 3.17 41.52 -13.50
N HIS A 208 2.31 41.74 -14.51
CA HIS A 208 1.96 40.77 -15.54
C HIS A 208 1.40 39.44 -15.00
N ILE A 209 0.74 39.46 -13.84
CA ILE A 209 0.15 38.27 -13.22
C ILE A 209 -1.28 38.12 -13.74
N GLU A 210 -1.63 36.95 -14.25
CA GLU A 210 -3.00 36.63 -14.65
C GLU A 210 -3.93 36.62 -13.42
N LEU A 211 -5.16 37.12 -13.57
CA LEU A 211 -6.19 36.97 -12.55
C LEU A 211 -7.06 35.75 -12.82
N ASN A 212 -7.40 34.99 -11.78
CA ASN A 212 -8.38 33.92 -11.88
C ASN A 212 -9.80 34.48 -12.09
N ASN A 213 -10.76 33.59 -12.39
CA ASN A 213 -12.17 33.95 -12.61
C ASN A 213 -12.88 34.63 -11.42
N LYS A 214 -12.23 34.73 -10.24
CA LYS A 214 -12.73 35.43 -9.05
C LYS A 214 -12.03 36.78 -8.80
N GLY A 215 -11.10 37.18 -9.69
CA GLY A 215 -10.36 38.44 -9.61
C GLY A 215 -9.21 38.42 -8.60
N LEU A 216 -8.65 37.25 -8.31
CA LEU A 216 -7.47 37.08 -7.45
C LEU A 216 -6.26 36.65 -8.29
N PRO A 217 -5.01 36.89 -7.84
CA PRO A 217 -3.82 36.45 -8.55
C PRO A 217 -3.85 34.94 -8.82
N ASN A 218 -3.61 34.53 -10.07
CA ASN A 218 -3.61 33.13 -10.47
C ASN A 218 -2.25 32.50 -10.15
N ILE A 219 -2.13 32.06 -8.90
CA ILE A 219 -0.97 31.32 -8.39
C ILE A 219 -1.48 29.95 -7.94
N SER A 220 -0.85 28.89 -8.43
CA SER A 220 -1.16 27.52 -8.02
C SER A 220 0.00 26.87 -7.30
N VAL A 221 -0.33 26.01 -6.34
CA VAL A 221 0.62 25.18 -5.59
C VAL A 221 0.26 23.73 -5.86
N SER A 222 1.20 22.94 -6.35
CA SER A 222 1.03 21.51 -6.63
C SER A 222 2.15 20.69 -5.99
N GLU A 223 1.84 19.48 -5.59
CA GLU A 223 2.85 18.52 -5.11
C GLU A 223 3.55 17.85 -6.31
N LEU A 224 4.86 17.69 -6.24
CA LEU A 224 5.65 16.93 -7.21
C LEU A 224 5.34 15.43 -7.05
N THR A 225 4.58 14.87 -7.98
CA THR A 225 4.38 13.42 -8.11
C THR A 225 5.23 12.86 -9.26
N THR A 226 5.55 11.57 -9.23
CA THR A 226 6.25 10.87 -10.32
C THR A 226 5.52 10.97 -11.67
N GLU A 227 4.20 11.13 -11.67
CA GLU A 227 3.39 11.40 -12.88
C GLU A 227 3.67 12.79 -13.48
N TYR A 228 3.95 13.80 -12.65
CA TYR A 228 4.22 15.17 -13.09
C TYR A 228 5.60 15.32 -13.78
N ILE A 229 6.56 14.46 -13.42
CA ILE A 229 7.88 14.43 -14.08
C ILE A 229 7.74 14.00 -15.55
N GLY A 230 6.80 13.08 -15.85
CA GLY A 230 6.52 12.63 -17.22
C GLY A 230 5.83 13.68 -18.10
N THR A 231 5.07 14.63 -17.53
CA THR A 231 4.42 15.71 -18.29
C THR A 231 5.33 16.92 -18.50
N VAL A 232 6.26 17.19 -17.59
CA VAL A 232 7.35 18.18 -17.79
C VAL A 232 8.33 17.69 -18.86
N VAL A 233 8.40 16.37 -19.09
CA VAL A 233 9.15 15.73 -20.18
C VAL A 233 8.18 15.07 -21.17
N SER A 234 7.14 15.78 -21.63
CA SER A 234 6.37 15.29 -22.77
C SER A 234 6.99 15.78 -24.09
N GLN A 235 7.44 14.80 -24.87
CA GLN A 235 7.73 14.91 -26.29
C GLN A 235 6.47 15.42 -27.01
N ASN A 236 6.64 16.41 -27.90
CA ASN A 236 5.64 17.07 -28.75
C ASN A 236 5.07 18.42 -28.26
N GLY A 237 5.87 19.49 -28.39
CA GLY A 237 5.51 20.68 -29.18
C GLY A 237 4.18 21.44 -28.95
N GLY A 238 3.51 21.29 -27.81
CA GLY A 238 2.34 22.11 -27.45
C GLY A 238 2.72 23.25 -26.51
N ASN A 239 2.58 24.50 -26.94
CA ASN A 239 2.89 25.69 -26.13
C ASN A 239 2.15 25.67 -24.79
N MET A 240 2.90 25.54 -23.68
CA MET A 240 2.38 25.88 -22.35
C MET A 240 2.02 27.37 -22.29
N PRO A 241 0.95 27.76 -21.57
CA PRO A 241 0.69 29.17 -21.29
C PRO A 241 1.87 29.79 -20.52
N ASN A 242 2.15 31.09 -20.75
CA ASN A 242 3.22 31.84 -20.09
C ASN A 242 3.17 31.65 -18.56
N THR A 243 4.04 30.82 -18.00
CA THR A 243 4.04 30.44 -16.58
C THR A 243 5.45 30.43 -16.01
N ILE A 244 5.59 30.88 -14.76
CA ILE A 244 6.84 30.75 -14.00
C ILE A 244 6.68 29.62 -12.99
N ILE A 245 7.56 28.63 -13.06
CA ILE A 245 7.59 27.46 -12.18
C ILE A 245 8.75 27.64 -11.18
N CYS A 246 8.44 27.65 -9.90
CA CYS A 246 9.42 27.67 -8.81
C CYS A 246 9.39 26.33 -8.07
N ASN A 247 10.49 25.59 -8.10
CA ASN A 247 10.57 24.23 -7.55
C ASN A 247 11.34 24.22 -6.23
N ASN A 248 10.86 23.46 -5.25
CA ASN A 248 11.63 23.11 -4.06
C ASN A 248 12.33 21.76 -4.28
N PRO A 249 13.65 21.69 -4.57
CA PRO A 249 14.29 20.41 -4.87
C PRO A 249 14.44 19.48 -3.65
N ILE A 250 14.46 19.99 -2.40
CA ILE A 250 14.77 19.17 -1.21
C ILE A 250 14.13 19.79 0.05
N GLY A 251 13.24 19.05 0.75
CA GLY A 251 12.96 19.37 2.16
C GLY A 251 11.60 18.95 2.72
N ASN A 252 10.58 18.74 1.89
CA ASN A 252 9.31 18.15 2.31
C ASN A 252 8.98 17.03 1.34
N ASN A 253 8.54 15.89 1.85
CA ASN A 253 8.16 14.74 1.04
C ASN A 253 6.62 14.77 0.91
N PRO A 254 6.03 15.21 -0.22
CA PRO A 254 6.64 15.61 -1.51
C PRO A 254 6.93 17.12 -1.63
N PRO A 255 7.86 17.53 -2.53
CA PRO A 255 8.18 18.93 -2.74
C PRO A 255 7.03 19.69 -3.42
N PHE A 256 6.83 20.96 -3.05
CA PHE A 256 5.84 21.82 -3.70
C PHE A 256 6.43 22.53 -4.93
N ILE A 257 5.60 22.67 -5.97
CA ILE A 257 5.81 23.53 -7.13
C ILE A 257 4.88 24.74 -6.98
N TYR A 258 5.44 25.95 -7.10
CA TYR A 258 4.68 27.18 -7.24
C TYR A 258 4.62 27.58 -8.71
N THR A 259 3.42 27.73 -9.25
CA THR A 259 3.21 28.19 -10.63
C THR A 259 2.55 29.57 -10.61
N ILE A 260 3.23 30.57 -11.15
CA ILE A 260 2.68 31.91 -11.40
C ILE A 260 2.23 31.96 -12.86
N HIS A 261 0.94 32.19 -13.09
CA HIS A 261 0.41 32.37 -14.44
C HIS A 261 0.54 33.84 -14.85
N LEU A 262 1.08 34.08 -16.05
CA LEU A 262 1.31 35.43 -16.57
C LEU A 262 0.29 35.76 -17.68
N GLU A 263 0.01 37.04 -17.87
CA GLU A 263 -0.79 37.51 -19.01
C GLU A 263 0.00 37.33 -20.33
N ASN A 264 -0.66 36.90 -21.42
CA ASN A 264 -0.04 36.84 -22.74
C ASN A 264 0.10 38.25 -23.32
N GLU A 265 1.27 38.61 -23.88
CA GLU A 265 1.55 39.97 -24.38
C GLU A 265 0.74 40.37 -25.62
N ASP A 266 0.07 39.44 -26.30
CA ASP A 266 -0.83 39.76 -27.42
C ASP A 266 -2.30 39.66 -27.00
N THR A 267 -2.89 40.77 -26.56
CA THR A 267 -4.26 41.18 -26.90
C THR A 267 -4.64 42.50 -26.22
N SER A 268 -4.20 43.61 -26.82
CA SER A 268 -5.01 44.83 -26.82
C SER A 268 -6.25 44.61 -27.70
N ASN A 269 -7.25 43.88 -27.18
CA ASN A 269 -8.68 44.06 -27.47
C ASN A 269 -9.48 42.99 -26.74
N CYS A 270 -10.41 43.48 -25.92
CA CYS A 270 -11.34 42.72 -25.11
C CYS A 270 -12.19 41.79 -26.01
N SER A 271 -11.98 40.48 -25.91
CA SER A 271 -13.06 39.51 -26.03
C SER A 271 -12.77 38.36 -25.07
N VAL A 272 -13.76 38.03 -24.26
CA VAL A 272 -13.73 36.92 -23.31
C VAL A 272 -13.52 35.63 -24.09
N ILE A 273 -12.27 35.22 -24.29
CA ILE A 273 -11.95 33.87 -24.73
C ILE A 273 -12.33 32.98 -23.54
N LYS A 274 -13.47 32.29 -23.67
CA LYS A 274 -13.89 31.20 -22.78
C LYS A 274 -12.80 30.12 -22.83
N SER A 275 -11.82 30.22 -21.93
CA SER A 275 -10.92 29.11 -21.66
C SER A 275 -11.75 27.94 -21.10
N CYS A 276 -11.35 26.74 -21.52
CA CYS A 276 -12.05 25.47 -21.40
C CYS A 276 -12.86 25.31 -20.10
N ASN A 277 -14.10 24.81 -20.26
CA ASN A 277 -15.02 24.42 -19.19
C ASN A 277 -14.29 23.69 -18.04
N LYS A 278 -13.84 24.43 -17.00
CA LYS A 278 -13.43 23.83 -15.74
C LYS A 278 -14.70 23.30 -15.08
N GLN A 279 -14.80 21.98 -14.98
CA GLN A 279 -15.94 21.31 -14.33
C GLN A 279 -16.22 21.93 -12.95
N PRO A 280 -17.50 22.07 -12.56
CA PRO A 280 -17.87 22.63 -11.26
C PRO A 280 -17.21 21.83 -10.12
N ARG A 281 -16.68 22.55 -9.13
CA ARG A 281 -16.04 21.96 -7.94
C ARG A 281 -17.05 21.06 -7.21
N THR A 282 -16.81 19.75 -7.20
CA THR A 282 -17.62 18.78 -6.44
C THR A 282 -17.23 18.83 -4.97
N TYR A 283 -18.20 19.16 -4.10
CA TYR A 283 -18.01 19.19 -2.65
C TYR A 283 -18.35 17.82 -2.02
N PHE A 284 -17.70 17.50 -0.92
CA PHE A 284 -18.14 16.43 -0.03
C PHE A 284 -19.38 16.89 0.75
N ARG A 285 -20.32 15.97 0.97
CA ARG A 285 -21.53 16.21 1.76
C ARG A 285 -21.18 16.50 3.22
N SER A 286 -21.99 17.33 3.88
CA SER A 286 -21.76 17.72 5.29
C SER A 286 -21.71 16.56 6.28
N ASN A 287 -22.31 15.40 5.97
CA ASN A 287 -22.28 14.23 6.85
C ASN A 287 -20.87 13.67 7.07
N VAL A 288 -19.91 13.98 6.18
CA VAL A 288 -18.50 13.59 6.32
C VAL A 288 -17.89 14.15 7.61
N LEU A 289 -18.32 15.33 8.07
CA LEU A 289 -17.81 15.98 9.28
C LEU A 289 -17.95 15.09 10.53
N LYS A 290 -19.07 14.34 10.66
CA LYS A 290 -19.26 13.40 11.78
C LYS A 290 -18.23 12.29 11.81
N ASN A 291 -17.81 11.83 10.64
CA ASN A 291 -16.76 10.81 10.53
C ASN A 291 -15.35 11.41 10.71
N MET A 292 -15.18 12.73 10.50
CA MET A 292 -13.90 13.39 10.76
C MET A 292 -13.58 13.41 12.25
N GLU A 293 -14.58 13.67 13.09
CA GLU A 293 -14.44 13.71 14.56
C GLU A 293 -13.97 12.36 15.12
N SER A 294 -14.50 11.24 14.62
CA SER A 294 -14.10 9.90 15.08
C SER A 294 -12.84 9.33 14.43
N LYS A 295 -12.41 9.84 13.26
CA LYS A 295 -11.31 9.24 12.47
C LYS A 295 -10.08 10.13 12.33
N CYS A 296 -10.13 11.40 12.73
CA CYS A 296 -9.02 12.33 12.62
C CYS A 296 -8.76 13.03 13.96
N ILE A 297 -7.65 12.65 14.61
CA ILE A 297 -7.25 13.18 15.93
C ILE A 297 -7.15 14.71 15.89
N LEU A 298 -6.47 15.27 14.87
CA LEU A 298 -6.28 16.72 14.75
C LEU A 298 -7.60 17.49 14.59
N TYR A 299 -8.56 16.94 13.84
CA TYR A 299 -9.87 17.56 13.70
C TYR A 299 -10.69 17.44 15.00
N ASN A 300 -10.56 16.33 15.71
CA ASN A 300 -11.19 16.15 17.03
C ASN A 300 -10.68 17.19 18.03
N GLU A 301 -9.36 17.39 18.13
CA GLU A 301 -8.77 18.45 18.98
C GLU A 301 -9.24 19.85 18.61
N PHE A 302 -9.38 20.12 17.31
CA PHE A 302 -9.89 21.40 16.83
C PHE A 302 -11.32 21.68 17.33
N VAL A 303 -12.18 20.66 17.29
CA VAL A 303 -13.58 20.77 17.72
C VAL A 303 -13.70 20.77 19.24
N SER A 304 -12.94 19.92 19.94
CA SER A 304 -12.99 19.80 21.41
C SER A 304 -12.38 21.00 22.12
N GLY A 305 -11.42 21.70 21.48
CA GLY A 305 -10.68 22.78 22.13
C GLY A 305 -9.63 22.29 23.12
N GLU A 306 -9.18 21.04 23.02
CA GLU A 306 -8.20 20.46 23.93
C GLU A 306 -6.89 21.27 23.98
N ARG A 307 -6.50 21.88 22.85
CA ARG A 307 -5.34 22.78 22.77
C ARG A 307 -5.49 23.82 21.66
N ARG A 308 -4.67 24.87 21.74
CA ARG A 308 -4.46 25.81 20.63
C ARG A 308 -3.76 25.12 19.46
N LEU A 309 -4.35 25.21 18.27
CA LEU A 309 -3.72 24.73 17.05
C LEU A 309 -2.80 25.79 16.43
N HIS A 310 -1.67 25.33 15.88
CA HIS A 310 -0.72 26.17 15.16
C HIS A 310 -1.27 26.57 13.78
N HIS A 311 -0.68 27.62 13.17
CA HIS A 311 -1.18 28.12 11.88
C HIS A 311 -1.19 27.04 10.78
N LYS A 312 -0.10 26.27 10.66
CA LYS A 312 0.00 25.18 9.68
C LYS A 312 -1.10 24.15 9.85
N GLU A 313 -1.40 23.75 11.09
CA GLU A 313 -2.48 22.81 11.42
C GLU A 313 -3.86 23.37 11.01
N LEU A 314 -4.13 24.63 11.39
CA LEU A 314 -5.35 25.33 11.00
C LEU A 314 -5.49 25.47 9.49
N PHE A 315 -4.38 25.71 8.78
CA PHE A 315 -4.37 25.85 7.32
C PHE A 315 -4.68 24.53 6.60
N GLY A 316 -4.09 23.42 7.05
CA GLY A 316 -4.40 22.08 6.54
C GLY A 316 -5.85 21.66 6.80
N LEU A 317 -6.38 21.98 7.99
CA LEU A 317 -7.80 21.80 8.32
C LEU A 317 -8.71 22.67 7.45
N ALA A 318 -8.39 23.96 7.29
CA ALA A 318 -9.13 24.88 6.45
C ALA A 318 -9.21 24.38 5.01
N ASN A 319 -8.08 23.95 4.43
CA ASN A 319 -8.02 23.41 3.06
C ASN A 319 -8.83 22.11 2.89
N SER A 320 -8.92 21.29 3.93
CA SER A 320 -9.81 20.12 3.94
C SER A 320 -11.28 20.54 4.01
N LEU A 321 -11.63 21.46 4.90
CA LEU A 321 -13.01 21.86 5.19
C LEU A 321 -13.66 22.71 4.08
N ILE A 322 -12.91 23.55 3.35
CA ILE A 322 -13.46 24.28 2.18
C ILE A 322 -13.96 23.35 1.06
N ASN A 323 -13.57 22.07 1.08
CA ASN A 323 -14.03 21.05 0.15
C ASN A 323 -15.29 20.30 0.63
N ILE A 324 -15.89 20.73 1.74
CA ILE A 324 -17.14 20.20 2.31
C ILE A 324 -18.22 21.29 2.28
N GLU A 325 -19.47 20.93 1.94
CA GLU A 325 -20.61 21.86 1.76
C GLU A 325 -20.76 22.89 2.90
N SER A 326 -20.68 22.46 4.16
CA SER A 326 -20.78 23.32 5.36
C SER A 326 -19.45 23.54 6.10
N GLY A 327 -18.33 23.10 5.54
CA GLY A 327 -17.07 23.04 6.29
C GLY A 327 -16.50 24.41 6.67
N SER A 328 -16.59 25.42 5.80
CA SER A 328 -16.14 26.79 6.12
C SER A 328 -16.91 27.41 7.28
N SER A 329 -18.23 27.22 7.32
CA SER A 329 -19.09 27.72 8.40
C SER A 329 -18.77 27.02 9.72
N VAL A 330 -18.54 25.71 9.68
CA VAL A 330 -18.14 24.93 10.86
C VAL A 330 -16.77 25.38 11.38
N PHE A 331 -15.79 25.58 10.51
CA PHE A 331 -14.47 26.07 10.93
C PHE A 331 -14.56 27.40 11.69
N ILE A 332 -15.28 28.38 11.15
CA ILE A 332 -15.45 29.69 11.80
C ILE A 332 -16.23 29.56 13.10
N LYS A 333 -17.33 28.80 13.11
CA LYS A 333 -18.11 28.54 14.33
C LYS A 333 -17.24 27.95 15.43
N THR A 334 -16.49 26.89 15.13
CA THR A 334 -15.58 26.26 16.09
C THR A 334 -14.51 27.23 16.60
N MET A 335 -13.93 28.07 15.72
CA MET A 335 -12.99 29.10 16.19
C MET A 335 -13.65 30.12 17.11
N SER A 336 -14.89 30.53 16.83
CA SER A 336 -15.65 31.47 17.66
C SER A 336 -16.05 30.88 19.02
N GLU A 337 -16.31 29.57 19.10
CA GLU A 337 -16.60 28.86 20.35
C GLU A 337 -15.35 28.72 21.23
N GLN A 338 -14.15 28.80 20.64
CA GLN A 338 -12.86 28.67 21.31
C GLN A 338 -12.20 30.04 21.53
N SER A 339 -12.95 30.98 22.13
CA SER A 339 -12.54 32.39 22.30
C SER A 339 -11.26 32.58 23.11
N ASP A 340 -10.94 31.65 23.99
CA ASP A 340 -9.71 31.67 24.80
C ASP A 340 -8.44 31.53 23.93
N TYR A 341 -8.54 30.94 22.75
CA TYR A 341 -7.41 30.70 21.84
C TYR A 341 -7.38 31.62 20.61
N TYR A 342 -8.54 32.12 20.20
CA TYR A 342 -8.72 32.85 18.95
C TYR A 342 -9.55 34.12 19.14
N ASP A 343 -8.90 35.28 19.05
CA ASP A 343 -9.57 36.57 19.06
C ASP A 343 -10.34 36.87 17.75
N ASN A 344 -11.17 37.91 17.79
CA ASN A 344 -11.99 38.36 16.66
C ASN A 344 -11.15 38.77 15.43
N ASN A 345 -9.96 39.33 15.60
CA ASN A 345 -9.09 39.73 14.49
C ASN A 345 -8.60 38.50 13.73
N LYS A 346 -8.19 37.46 14.46
CA LYS A 346 -7.77 36.17 13.92
C LYS A 346 -8.92 35.46 13.21
N ILE A 347 -10.13 35.50 13.77
CA ILE A 347 -11.34 34.95 13.14
C ILE A 347 -11.63 35.67 11.81
N ASN A 348 -11.61 37.01 11.80
CA ASN A 348 -11.85 37.81 10.59
C ASN A 348 -10.83 37.52 9.48
N LYS A 349 -9.55 37.34 9.84
CA LYS A 349 -8.51 36.89 8.91
C LYS A 349 -8.84 35.51 8.32
N TRP A 350 -9.25 34.55 9.13
CA TRP A 350 -9.62 33.22 8.66
C TRP A 350 -10.89 33.21 7.79
N VAL A 351 -11.88 34.07 8.06
CA VAL A 351 -13.03 34.27 7.16
C VAL A 351 -12.56 34.69 5.78
N TYR A 352 -11.57 35.61 5.70
CA TYR A 352 -10.99 35.99 4.43
C TYR A 352 -10.19 34.83 3.79
N TYR A 353 -9.32 34.16 4.54
CA TYR A 353 -8.51 33.06 4.03
C TYR A 353 -9.34 31.88 3.51
N LEU A 354 -10.41 31.48 4.19
CA LEU A 354 -11.31 30.43 3.68
C LEU A 354 -11.92 30.81 2.33
N ASN A 355 -12.37 32.07 2.20
CA ASN A 355 -12.92 32.58 0.95
C ASN A 355 -11.86 32.68 -0.16
N TYR A 356 -10.65 33.16 0.17
CA TYR A 356 -9.52 33.20 -0.75
C TYR A 356 -9.18 31.79 -1.23
N ASN A 357 -8.94 30.84 -0.31
CA ASN A 357 -8.58 29.47 -0.64
C ASN A 357 -9.67 28.77 -1.48
N LYS A 358 -10.96 29.02 -1.15
CA LYS A 358 -12.08 28.51 -1.93
C LYS A 358 -12.10 29.06 -3.36
N ASN A 359 -11.89 30.37 -3.52
CA ASN A 359 -11.86 31.05 -4.82
C ASN A 359 -10.61 30.71 -5.65
N SER A 360 -9.49 30.40 -5.00
CA SER A 360 -8.24 29.95 -5.63
C SER A 360 -8.17 28.42 -5.82
N ASN A 361 -9.28 27.69 -5.60
CA ASN A 361 -9.40 26.25 -5.85
C ASN A 361 -8.43 25.34 -5.07
N TYR A 362 -8.09 25.71 -3.83
CA TYR A 362 -7.24 24.92 -2.94
C TYR A 362 -7.75 23.50 -2.74
N LYS A 363 -6.83 22.53 -2.78
CA LYS A 363 -7.10 21.10 -2.52
C LYS A 363 -6.71 20.74 -1.07
N PRO A 364 -7.27 19.66 -0.51
CA PRO A 364 -6.80 19.12 0.76
C PRO A 364 -5.30 18.80 0.66
N GLN A 365 -4.53 19.18 1.67
CA GLN A 365 -3.08 18.96 1.72
C GLN A 365 -2.76 17.58 2.31
N ASP A 366 -1.59 17.04 1.98
CA ASP A 366 -1.10 15.81 2.60
C ASP A 366 -0.96 15.99 4.12
N CYS A 367 -1.48 15.04 4.90
CA CYS A 367 -1.42 15.08 6.36
C CYS A 367 0.02 15.22 6.89
N ARG A 368 1.02 14.66 6.19
CA ARG A 368 2.45 14.75 6.56
C ARG A 368 2.98 16.19 6.54
N SER A 369 2.33 17.09 5.81
CA SER A 369 2.78 18.48 5.68
C SER A 369 2.35 19.38 6.85
N PHE A 370 1.37 18.98 7.66
CA PHE A 370 0.83 19.84 8.73
C PHE A 370 0.37 19.12 9.99
N CYS A 371 0.12 17.80 9.95
CA CYS A 371 -0.49 17.07 11.06
C CYS A 371 0.55 16.56 12.06
N ALA A 372 0.43 16.97 13.33
CA ALA A 372 1.28 16.52 14.44
C ALA A 372 1.20 15.00 14.70
N TYR A 373 0.17 14.32 14.19
CA TYR A 373 -0.07 12.90 14.37
C TYR A 373 0.34 12.03 13.18
N SER A 374 0.92 12.63 12.12
CA SER A 374 1.15 11.94 10.86
C SER A 374 2.02 10.67 10.98
N ASP A 375 2.98 10.64 11.90
CA ASP A 375 3.84 9.47 12.13
C ASP A 375 3.14 8.33 12.91
N LYS A 376 2.05 8.63 13.63
CA LYS A 376 1.36 7.68 14.51
C LYS A 376 -0.03 7.28 14.01
N CYS A 377 -0.61 8.06 13.10
CA CYS A 377 -1.97 7.89 12.62
C CYS A 377 -1.99 7.07 11.32
N ASN A 378 -2.83 6.04 11.26
CA ASN A 378 -3.08 5.25 10.05
C ASN A 378 -4.00 6.03 9.09
N HIS A 379 -3.50 7.15 8.55
CA HIS A 379 -4.24 8.04 7.66
C HIS A 379 -3.99 7.74 6.18
N GLY A 380 -4.95 8.13 5.33
CA GLY A 380 -4.76 8.19 3.87
C GLY A 380 -3.86 9.37 3.49
N SER A 381 -3.82 9.77 2.21
CA SER A 381 -3.02 10.94 1.79
C SER A 381 -3.38 12.22 2.55
N ASN A 382 -4.67 12.49 2.76
CA ASN A 382 -5.17 13.69 3.45
C ASN A 382 -6.37 13.36 4.35
N ILE A 383 -6.87 14.36 5.09
CA ILE A 383 -7.98 14.17 6.03
C ILE A 383 -9.24 13.65 5.32
N LEU A 384 -9.58 14.18 4.14
CA LEU A 384 -10.81 13.76 3.44
C LEU A 384 -10.69 12.33 2.92
N SER A 385 -9.53 11.93 2.40
CA SER A 385 -9.32 10.55 1.98
C SER A 385 -9.32 9.58 3.16
N THR A 386 -8.76 10.00 4.30
CA THR A 386 -8.80 9.26 5.58
C THR A 386 -10.23 8.99 6.01
N VAL A 387 -11.11 9.97 5.87
CA VAL A 387 -12.48 9.89 6.39
C VAL A 387 -13.41 9.18 5.43
N LYS A 388 -13.24 9.42 4.12
CA LYS A 388 -13.99 8.78 3.05
C LYS A 388 -13.09 8.50 1.86
N LEU A 389 -12.66 7.24 1.75
CA LEU A 389 -11.91 6.77 0.60
C LEU A 389 -12.81 6.79 -0.64
N LYS A 390 -12.30 7.35 -1.75
CA LYS A 390 -13.02 7.33 -3.03
C LYS A 390 -13.09 5.89 -3.56
N HIS A 391 -14.19 5.54 -4.21
CA HIS A 391 -14.35 4.22 -4.81
C HIS A 391 -13.27 3.97 -5.88
N GLY A 392 -12.72 2.75 -5.92
CA GLY A 392 -11.68 2.36 -6.88
C GLY A 392 -10.31 3.02 -6.63
N VAL A 393 -10.07 3.55 -5.43
CA VAL A 393 -8.77 4.11 -5.04
C VAL A 393 -8.09 3.17 -4.06
N MET A 394 -6.79 2.99 -4.28
CA MET A 394 -5.86 2.29 -3.41
C MET A 394 -4.82 3.32 -2.96
N GLU A 395 -4.77 3.63 -1.67
CA GLU A 395 -3.84 4.62 -1.11
C GLU A 395 -2.77 3.91 -0.29
N LYS A 396 -1.50 4.23 -0.54
CA LYS A 396 -0.40 3.78 0.31
C LYS A 396 -0.51 4.48 1.67
N LEU A 397 -0.41 3.71 2.76
CA LEU A 397 -0.39 4.25 4.11
C LEU A 397 0.90 5.04 4.32
N GLY A 398 0.78 6.27 4.84
CA GLY A 398 1.92 7.19 4.96
C GLY A 398 3.04 6.70 5.90
N ASN A 399 2.69 5.87 6.88
CA ASN A 399 3.61 5.27 7.85
C ASN A 399 4.16 3.89 7.43
N TYR A 400 3.79 3.39 6.25
CA TYR A 400 4.22 2.07 5.78
C TYR A 400 5.45 2.16 4.87
N ASN A 401 6.60 1.79 5.43
CA ASN A 401 7.87 1.67 4.70
C ASN A 401 8.33 0.21 4.72
N GLU A 402 8.46 -0.39 3.54
CA GLU A 402 9.05 -1.72 3.41
C GLU A 402 10.57 -1.61 3.37
N VAL A 403 11.24 -2.49 4.12
CA VAL A 403 12.69 -2.61 4.13
C VAL A 403 13.05 -3.86 3.33
N TYR A 404 13.91 -3.68 2.33
CA TYR A 404 14.41 -4.77 1.50
C TYR A 404 15.90 -4.96 1.69
N PHE A 405 16.33 -6.21 1.62
CA PHE A 405 17.70 -6.65 1.79
C PHE A 405 18.25 -7.24 0.48
N PRO A 406 19.58 -7.34 0.32
CA PRO A 406 20.17 -8.14 -0.74
C PRO A 406 19.64 -9.59 -0.73
N ILE A 407 19.60 -10.21 -1.92
CA ILE A 407 19.04 -11.56 -2.09
C ILE A 407 19.85 -12.58 -1.29
N GLU A 408 21.16 -12.41 -1.20
CA GLU A 408 22.08 -13.26 -0.46
C GLU A 408 21.76 -13.25 1.04
N GLU A 409 21.55 -12.07 1.61
CA GLU A 409 21.21 -11.90 3.03
C GLU A 409 19.85 -12.54 3.37
N MET A 410 18.87 -12.41 2.49
CA MET A 410 17.58 -13.09 2.63
C MET A 410 17.71 -14.62 2.56
N GLN A 411 18.56 -15.14 1.67
CA GLN A 411 18.82 -16.58 1.55
C GLN A 411 19.54 -17.14 2.78
N GLU A 412 20.51 -16.40 3.32
CA GLU A 412 21.21 -16.74 4.55
C GLU A 412 20.27 -16.73 5.76
N ASP A 413 19.38 -15.74 5.86
CA ASP A 413 18.37 -15.66 6.90
C ASP A 413 17.37 -16.84 6.84
N LEU A 414 16.91 -17.19 5.63
CA LEU A 414 16.10 -18.40 5.39
C LEU A 414 16.84 -19.67 5.84
N PHE A 415 18.10 -19.84 5.44
CA PHE A 415 18.90 -21.00 5.82
C PHE A 415 19.13 -21.05 7.34
N SER A 416 19.40 -19.91 7.98
CA SER A 416 19.57 -19.79 9.43
C SER A 416 18.30 -20.18 10.18
N ASN A 417 17.14 -19.67 9.77
CA ASN A 417 15.86 -20.01 10.37
C ASN A 417 15.50 -21.49 10.18
N LEU A 418 15.87 -22.08 9.04
CA LEU A 418 15.71 -23.51 8.80
C LEU A 418 16.58 -24.35 9.74
N ASN A 419 17.86 -24.02 9.91
CA ASN A 419 18.74 -24.70 10.88
C ASN A 419 18.19 -24.59 12.30
N LYS A 420 17.79 -23.39 12.74
CA LYS A 420 17.15 -23.20 14.06
C LYS A 420 15.92 -24.06 14.27
N ALA A 421 15.12 -24.29 13.23
CA ALA A 421 13.95 -25.16 13.30
C ALA A 421 14.33 -26.64 13.41
N VAL A 422 15.37 -27.06 12.68
CA VAL A 422 15.88 -28.45 12.69
C VAL A 422 16.59 -28.78 14.01
N ASP A 423 17.32 -27.83 14.59
CA ASP A 423 18.06 -28.00 15.85
C ASP A 423 17.15 -27.87 17.09
N SER A 424 15.89 -27.46 16.89
CA SER A 424 14.90 -27.38 17.95
C SER A 424 14.52 -28.76 18.49
N TYR A 425 14.46 -28.87 19.81
CA TYR A 425 13.98 -30.07 20.52
C TYR A 425 12.46 -30.07 20.76
N ASN A 426 11.78 -28.95 20.55
CA ASN A 426 10.33 -28.90 20.77
C ASN A 426 9.57 -29.65 19.65
N THR A 427 8.37 -30.12 19.97
CA THR A 427 7.49 -30.83 19.01
C THR A 427 6.55 -29.88 18.29
N TYR A 428 6.83 -28.58 18.26
CA TYR A 428 5.96 -27.59 17.63
C TYR A 428 5.97 -27.71 16.10
N LEU A 429 4.96 -27.11 15.47
CA LEU A 429 5.01 -26.76 14.07
C LEU A 429 5.85 -25.49 13.91
N HIS A 430 7.02 -25.63 13.32
CA HIS A 430 7.87 -24.52 12.92
C HIS A 430 7.41 -24.01 11.56
N VAL A 431 6.93 -22.76 11.49
CA VAL A 431 6.46 -22.15 10.23
C VAL A 431 7.45 -21.08 9.80
N ILE A 432 8.08 -21.25 8.65
CA ILE A 432 9.05 -20.34 8.08
C ILE A 432 8.41 -19.67 6.86
N LYS A 433 8.05 -18.38 7.01
CA LYS A 433 7.55 -17.54 5.93
C LYS A 433 8.73 -16.97 5.15
N ALA A 434 8.83 -17.33 3.87
CA ALA A 434 9.92 -16.91 2.99
C ALA A 434 9.39 -16.55 1.60
N GLN A 435 9.79 -15.39 1.09
CA GLN A 435 9.30 -14.80 -0.17
C GLN A 435 9.29 -15.79 -1.35
N THR A 436 8.38 -15.60 -2.30
CA THR A 436 8.38 -16.39 -3.54
C THR A 436 9.74 -16.26 -4.24
N SER A 437 10.24 -17.38 -4.78
CA SER A 437 11.58 -17.44 -5.40
C SER A 437 12.79 -17.25 -4.48
N ALA A 438 12.59 -17.20 -3.14
CA ALA A 438 13.68 -17.13 -2.17
C ALA A 438 14.73 -18.24 -2.33
N GLY A 439 14.28 -19.44 -2.74
CA GLY A 439 15.15 -20.62 -2.84
C GLY A 439 14.87 -21.65 -1.74
N LYS A 440 13.62 -21.75 -1.27
CA LYS A 440 13.17 -22.73 -0.25
C LYS A 440 13.69 -24.15 -0.52
N THR A 441 13.47 -24.66 -1.73
CA THR A 441 13.96 -25.97 -2.18
C THR A 441 15.48 -26.12 -2.07
N GLU A 442 16.22 -25.10 -2.49
CA GLU A 442 17.68 -25.11 -2.41
C GLU A 442 18.16 -25.13 -0.94
N ALA A 443 17.50 -24.34 -0.07
CA ALA A 443 17.87 -24.23 1.33
C ALA A 443 17.74 -25.56 2.08
N TYR A 444 16.62 -26.29 1.93
CA TYR A 444 16.47 -27.58 2.61
C TYR A 444 17.29 -28.69 1.98
N LEU A 445 17.56 -28.68 0.67
CA LEU A 445 18.46 -29.67 0.06
C LEU A 445 19.90 -29.46 0.53
N ARG A 446 20.36 -28.21 0.65
CA ARG A 446 21.68 -27.89 1.25
C ARG A 446 21.79 -28.35 2.70
N LEU A 447 20.70 -28.25 3.45
CA LEU A 447 20.63 -28.75 4.82
C LEU A 447 20.74 -30.28 4.84
N MET A 448 19.96 -30.98 4.01
CA MET A 448 20.00 -32.45 3.90
C MET A 448 21.39 -32.97 3.53
N ALA A 449 22.11 -32.28 2.65
CA ALA A 449 23.47 -32.66 2.25
C ALA A 449 24.51 -32.56 3.39
N LYS A 450 24.23 -31.75 4.43
CA LYS A 450 25.15 -31.50 5.55
C LYS A 450 24.75 -32.21 6.83
N ALA A 451 23.47 -32.49 7.00
CA ALA A 451 22.93 -33.05 8.24
C ALA A 451 22.95 -34.59 8.20
N ASP A 452 23.48 -35.20 9.25
CA ASP A 452 23.40 -36.64 9.48
C ASP A 452 22.01 -37.00 10.08
N LYS A 453 20.95 -36.81 9.28
CA LYS A 453 19.55 -37.03 9.66
C LYS A 453 18.74 -37.57 8.46
N LYS A 454 17.74 -38.41 8.71
CA LYS A 454 16.77 -38.90 7.72
C LYS A 454 15.62 -37.90 7.60
N PHE A 455 15.42 -37.36 6.39
CA PHE A 455 14.39 -36.34 6.14
C PHE A 455 13.22 -36.89 5.32
N LEU A 456 12.00 -36.51 5.72
CA LEU A 456 10.81 -36.61 4.88
C LEU A 456 10.46 -35.23 4.30
N ILE A 457 10.59 -35.08 2.99
CA ILE A 457 10.19 -33.87 2.27
C ILE A 457 8.76 -34.06 1.75
N VAL A 458 7.89 -33.13 2.09
CA VAL A 458 6.45 -33.17 1.82
C VAL A 458 6.13 -31.99 0.90
N VAL A 459 5.70 -32.27 -0.33
CA VAL A 459 5.45 -31.24 -1.37
C VAL A 459 4.01 -31.30 -1.92
N PRO A 460 3.46 -30.25 -2.54
CA PRO A 460 2.02 -30.22 -2.82
C PRO A 460 1.57 -31.14 -3.98
N THR A 461 2.42 -31.38 -5.00
CA THR A 461 2.03 -32.13 -6.21
C THR A 461 3.01 -33.23 -6.58
N ASN A 462 2.56 -34.24 -7.33
CA ASN A 462 3.44 -35.29 -7.89
C ASN A 462 4.49 -34.70 -8.83
N LYS A 463 4.15 -33.67 -9.60
CA LYS A 463 5.10 -32.96 -10.47
C LYS A 463 6.26 -32.37 -9.67
N LEU A 464 5.95 -31.64 -8.59
CA LEU A 464 6.98 -31.11 -7.69
C LEU A 464 7.77 -32.21 -6.99
N LYS A 465 7.14 -33.32 -6.61
CA LYS A 465 7.82 -34.47 -5.99
C LYS A 465 8.94 -34.99 -6.89
N ARG A 466 8.66 -35.12 -8.20
CA ARG A 466 9.66 -35.53 -9.20
C ARG A 466 10.72 -34.44 -9.43
N ASP A 467 10.32 -33.17 -9.51
CA ASP A 467 11.25 -32.06 -9.69
C ASP A 467 12.24 -31.92 -8.52
N VAL A 468 11.80 -32.12 -7.27
CA VAL A 468 12.66 -32.07 -6.09
C VAL A 468 13.62 -33.26 -6.07
N LYS A 469 13.16 -34.47 -6.41
CA LYS A 469 14.05 -35.66 -6.56
C LYS A 469 15.17 -35.38 -7.56
N LEU A 470 14.84 -34.88 -8.75
CA LEU A 470 15.83 -34.52 -9.78
C LEU A 470 16.81 -33.41 -9.33
N ARG A 471 16.42 -32.53 -8.40
CA ARG A 471 17.35 -31.54 -7.82
C ARG A 471 18.24 -32.17 -6.77
N ALA A 472 17.69 -33.02 -5.91
CA ALA A 472 18.46 -33.77 -4.92
C ALA A 472 19.53 -34.66 -5.57
N ASP A 473 19.16 -35.40 -6.63
CA ASP A 473 20.08 -36.27 -7.37
C ASP A 473 21.26 -35.47 -7.97
N ARG A 474 20.98 -34.28 -8.51
CA ARG A 474 22.02 -33.36 -9.02
C ARG A 474 22.95 -32.82 -7.95
N MET A 475 22.51 -32.79 -6.71
CA MET A 475 23.32 -32.40 -5.54
C MET A 475 24.01 -33.61 -4.89
N GLY A 476 23.87 -34.82 -5.46
CA GLY A 476 24.44 -36.04 -4.91
C GLY A 476 23.72 -36.56 -3.65
N ILE A 477 22.48 -36.11 -3.40
CA ILE A 477 21.70 -36.51 -2.23
C ILE A 477 20.82 -37.70 -2.62
N SER A 478 21.08 -38.86 -1.99
CA SER A 478 20.28 -40.07 -2.23
C SER A 478 18.87 -39.92 -1.65
N THR A 479 17.88 -39.73 -2.53
CA THR A 479 16.47 -39.56 -2.13
C THR A 479 15.55 -40.50 -2.90
N GLU A 480 14.50 -41.00 -2.24
CA GLU A 480 13.45 -41.79 -2.90
C GLU A 480 12.11 -41.07 -2.91
N ALA A 481 11.36 -41.20 -4.01
CA ALA A 481 10.05 -40.59 -4.15
C ALA A 481 8.96 -41.65 -3.94
N THR A 482 7.95 -41.34 -3.13
CA THR A 482 6.84 -42.28 -2.93
C THR A 482 6.07 -42.51 -4.24
N PRO A 483 5.70 -43.75 -4.57
CA PRO A 483 4.94 -44.06 -5.78
C PRO A 483 3.52 -43.49 -5.68
N SER A 484 2.98 -43.02 -6.80
CA SER A 484 1.59 -42.57 -6.89
C SER A 484 0.88 -43.27 -8.03
N ILE A 485 -0.23 -43.93 -7.73
CA ILE A 485 -1.03 -44.60 -8.75
C ILE A 485 -1.63 -43.60 -9.77
N ASP A 486 -1.77 -42.32 -9.40
CA ASP A 486 -2.27 -41.29 -10.30
C ASP A 486 -1.25 -40.95 -11.39
N GLU A 487 0.05 -41.24 -11.19
CA GLU A 487 1.11 -41.06 -12.19
C GLU A 487 1.06 -42.14 -13.29
N ILE A 488 0.50 -43.31 -13.00
CA ILE A 488 0.36 -44.43 -13.96
C ILE A 488 -1.08 -44.62 -14.44
N LYS A 489 -1.96 -43.65 -14.19
CA LYS A 489 -3.38 -43.73 -14.53
C LYS A 489 -3.62 -44.14 -15.98
N ASP A 490 -2.90 -43.52 -16.91
CA ASP A 490 -3.11 -43.70 -18.34
C ASP A 490 -2.62 -45.06 -18.85
N GLU A 491 -1.85 -45.79 -18.02
CA GLU A 491 -1.38 -47.16 -18.28
C GLU A 491 -2.31 -48.23 -17.68
N ILE A 492 -3.29 -47.84 -16.86
CA ILE A 492 -4.22 -48.76 -16.17
C ILE A 492 -5.46 -48.97 -17.05
N PRO A 493 -5.92 -50.22 -17.26
CA PRO A 493 -7.19 -50.50 -17.93
C PRO A 493 -8.37 -49.74 -17.31
N ASN A 494 -9.23 -49.16 -18.17
CA ASN A 494 -10.31 -48.25 -17.74
C ASN A 494 -11.25 -48.86 -16.69
N HIS A 495 -11.62 -50.14 -16.80
CA HIS A 495 -12.50 -50.80 -15.82
C HIS A 495 -11.85 -50.89 -14.44
N ILE A 496 -10.55 -51.17 -14.37
CA ILE A 496 -9.78 -51.22 -13.13
C ILE A 496 -9.66 -49.81 -12.53
N TRP A 497 -9.30 -48.83 -13.36
CA TRP A 497 -9.19 -47.45 -12.89
C TRP A 497 -10.53 -46.91 -12.37
N ASN A 498 -11.63 -47.23 -13.06
CA ASN A 498 -12.98 -46.87 -12.62
C ASN A 498 -13.29 -47.48 -11.26
N LYS A 499 -12.98 -48.77 -11.05
CA LYS A 499 -13.21 -49.42 -9.74
C LYS A 499 -12.30 -48.86 -8.64
N ILE A 500 -11.03 -48.55 -8.92
CA ILE A 500 -10.13 -47.87 -7.98
C ILE A 500 -10.69 -46.50 -7.59
N THR A 501 -11.18 -45.74 -8.57
CA THR A 501 -11.75 -44.41 -8.37
C THR A 501 -13.03 -44.50 -7.54
N GLU A 502 -13.89 -45.47 -7.82
CA GLU A 502 -15.09 -45.78 -7.04
C GLU A 502 -14.75 -46.09 -5.57
N LEU A 503 -13.81 -47.01 -5.32
CA LEU A 503 -13.36 -47.36 -3.96
C LEU A 503 -12.78 -46.15 -3.21
N ARG A 504 -12.05 -45.26 -3.90
CA ARG A 504 -11.52 -44.02 -3.32
C ARG A 504 -12.59 -43.00 -2.99
N ASN A 505 -13.57 -42.82 -3.89
CA ASN A 505 -14.66 -41.86 -3.71
C ASN A 505 -15.62 -42.26 -2.59
N THR A 506 -15.71 -43.57 -2.33
CA THR A 506 -16.57 -44.18 -1.31
C THR A 506 -15.85 -44.37 0.05
N GLY A 507 -14.60 -43.92 0.17
CA GLY A 507 -13.82 -44.00 1.41
C GLY A 507 -13.26 -45.39 1.74
N GLN A 508 -13.38 -46.37 0.83
CA GLN A 508 -12.95 -47.76 0.97
C GLN A 508 -11.43 -47.93 0.71
N HIS A 509 -10.62 -47.03 1.27
CA HIS A 509 -9.18 -46.98 1.01
C HIS A 509 -8.41 -48.27 1.39
N SER A 510 -8.91 -49.03 2.36
CA SER A 510 -8.33 -50.32 2.76
C SER A 510 -8.49 -51.40 1.68
N GLU A 511 -9.54 -51.32 0.88
CA GLU A 511 -9.82 -52.31 -0.18
C GLU A 511 -9.05 -52.01 -1.47
N VAL A 512 -8.69 -50.74 -1.69
CA VAL A 512 -7.94 -50.29 -2.87
C VAL A 512 -6.65 -51.10 -3.04
N TYR A 513 -5.87 -51.30 -1.97
CA TYR A 513 -4.63 -52.08 -2.05
C TYR A 513 -4.91 -53.55 -2.40
N SER A 514 -5.88 -54.18 -1.73
CA SER A 514 -6.29 -55.56 -2.01
C SER A 514 -6.76 -55.75 -3.45
N TYR A 515 -7.57 -54.80 -3.96
CA TYR A 515 -8.05 -54.83 -5.34
C TYR A 515 -6.91 -54.65 -6.35
N ILE A 516 -5.97 -53.74 -6.09
CA ILE A 516 -4.78 -53.57 -6.93
C ILE A 516 -3.94 -54.85 -6.97
N CYS A 517 -3.73 -55.53 -5.83
CA CYS A 517 -3.03 -56.82 -5.80
C CYS A 517 -3.75 -57.87 -6.65
N GLN A 518 -5.08 -58.00 -6.49
CA GLN A 518 -5.87 -58.94 -7.27
C GLN A 518 -5.82 -58.64 -8.77
N ALA A 519 -5.96 -57.37 -9.17
CA ALA A 519 -5.91 -56.94 -10.56
C ALA A 519 -4.51 -57.14 -11.16
N ALA A 520 -3.44 -56.86 -10.39
CA ALA A 520 -2.07 -57.08 -10.82
C ALA A 520 -1.79 -58.58 -11.07
N GLU A 521 -2.30 -59.47 -10.22
CA GLU A 521 -2.06 -60.92 -10.34
C GLU A 521 -2.99 -61.60 -11.36
N LYS A 522 -4.32 -61.44 -11.21
CA LYS A 522 -5.31 -62.16 -12.02
C LYS A 522 -5.42 -61.65 -13.44
N GLU A 523 -5.33 -60.33 -13.63
CA GLU A 523 -5.43 -59.69 -14.96
C GLU A 523 -4.06 -59.37 -15.57
N ASN A 524 -2.97 -59.76 -14.87
CA ASN A 524 -1.58 -59.62 -15.31
C ASN A 524 -1.18 -58.19 -15.74
N VAL A 525 -1.69 -57.17 -15.03
CA VAL A 525 -1.43 -55.76 -15.36
C VAL A 525 -0.01 -55.35 -14.92
N VAL A 526 0.89 -55.18 -15.89
CA VAL A 526 2.33 -54.94 -15.65
C VAL A 526 2.60 -53.65 -14.86
N CYS A 527 1.93 -52.54 -15.20
CA CYS A 527 2.12 -51.26 -14.51
C CYS A 527 1.75 -51.36 -13.01
N LEU A 528 0.69 -52.10 -12.67
CA LEU A 528 0.29 -52.35 -11.28
C LEU A 528 1.29 -53.25 -10.54
N LYS A 529 1.85 -54.27 -11.20
CA LYS A 529 2.91 -55.10 -10.61
C LYS A 529 4.15 -54.26 -10.27
N ASN A 530 4.56 -53.36 -11.16
CA ASN A 530 5.69 -52.46 -10.92
C ASN A 530 5.39 -51.48 -9.77
N TYR A 531 4.19 -50.88 -9.75
CA TYR A 531 3.74 -50.03 -8.65
C TYR A 531 3.76 -50.74 -7.28
N LEU A 532 3.32 -52.00 -7.20
CA LEU A 532 3.37 -52.79 -5.96
C LEU A 532 4.80 -53.11 -5.51
N LYS A 533 5.72 -53.37 -6.46
CA LYS A 533 7.14 -53.53 -6.17
C LYS A 533 7.73 -52.25 -5.58
N GLU A 534 7.39 -51.08 -6.14
CA GLU A 534 7.82 -49.78 -5.63
C GLU A 534 7.28 -49.52 -4.21
N ILE A 535 6.01 -49.85 -3.94
CA ILE A 535 5.46 -49.76 -2.57
C ILE A 535 6.27 -50.62 -1.61
N THR A 536 6.51 -51.89 -1.96
CA THR A 536 7.22 -52.85 -1.11
C THR A 536 8.66 -52.39 -0.85
N TYR A 537 9.30 -51.77 -1.85
CA TYR A 537 10.61 -51.14 -1.70
C TYR A 537 10.55 -49.97 -0.71
N MET A 538 9.60 -49.05 -0.86
CA MET A 538 9.44 -47.90 0.05
C MET A 538 9.10 -48.29 1.50
N GLU A 539 8.46 -49.43 1.71
CA GLU A 539 8.22 -49.97 3.05
C GLU A 539 9.50 -50.40 3.76
N LYS A 540 10.52 -50.82 3.01
CA LYS A 540 11.83 -51.24 3.54
C LYS A 540 12.89 -50.15 3.46
N HIS A 541 12.68 -49.14 2.62
CA HIS A 541 13.61 -48.04 2.41
C HIS A 541 13.92 -47.31 3.72
N GLU A 542 15.21 -47.12 3.96
CA GLU A 542 15.74 -46.32 5.06
C GLU A 542 16.65 -45.22 4.48
N GLY A 543 16.15 -43.99 4.49
CA GLY A 543 16.87 -42.85 3.94
C GLY A 543 15.95 -41.65 3.76
N HIS A 544 16.40 -40.66 3.00
CA HIS A 544 15.57 -39.52 2.66
C HIS A 544 14.42 -39.94 1.73
N THR A 545 13.23 -39.40 1.99
CA THR A 545 12.04 -39.67 1.18
C THR A 545 11.34 -38.38 0.82
N ILE A 546 10.80 -38.32 -0.40
CA ILE A 546 9.97 -37.22 -0.90
C ILE A 546 8.56 -37.76 -1.16
N THR A 547 7.55 -37.07 -0.65
CA THR A 547 6.14 -37.45 -0.77
C THR A 547 5.24 -36.24 -1.01
N THR A 548 3.97 -36.48 -1.32
CA THR A 548 2.98 -35.40 -1.47
C THR A 548 2.28 -35.05 -0.15
N HIS A 549 1.76 -33.82 -0.05
CA HIS A 549 0.94 -33.33 1.07
C HIS A 549 -0.24 -34.27 1.36
N ARG A 550 -0.99 -34.62 0.31
CA ARG A 550 -2.15 -35.52 0.42
C ARG A 550 -1.77 -36.91 0.96
N LYS A 551 -0.65 -37.48 0.50
CA LYS A 551 -0.18 -38.77 1.02
C LYS A 551 0.25 -38.64 2.48
N PHE A 552 1.00 -37.59 2.82
CA PHE A 552 1.48 -37.32 4.18
C PHE A 552 0.33 -37.27 5.21
N LEU A 553 -0.76 -36.55 4.92
CA LEU A 553 -1.93 -36.45 5.80
C LEU A 553 -2.66 -37.79 6.07
N SER A 554 -2.32 -38.83 5.29
CA SER A 554 -2.86 -40.20 5.42
C SER A 554 -1.87 -41.22 5.97
N MET A 555 -0.59 -40.86 6.14
CA MET A 555 0.45 -41.77 6.63
C MET A 555 0.19 -42.17 8.09
N GLN A 556 0.64 -43.37 8.47
CA GLN A 556 0.58 -43.82 9.85
C GLN A 556 1.77 -43.28 10.64
N LYS A 557 1.58 -43.06 11.94
CA LYS A 557 2.63 -42.60 12.85
C LYS A 557 3.90 -43.46 12.76
N THR A 558 3.75 -44.78 12.78
CA THR A 558 4.84 -45.76 12.68
C THR A 558 5.70 -45.59 11.42
N TYR A 559 5.12 -45.17 10.30
CA TYR A 559 5.88 -44.89 9.07
C TYR A 559 6.62 -43.56 9.15
N LEU A 560 6.01 -42.54 9.76
CA LEU A 560 6.64 -41.24 9.95
C LEU A 560 7.80 -41.33 10.95
N ASP A 561 7.74 -42.21 11.94
CA ASP A 561 8.76 -42.39 12.98
C ASP A 561 10.10 -42.93 12.41
N LYS A 562 10.13 -43.35 11.13
CA LYS A 562 11.37 -43.67 10.40
C LYS A 562 12.25 -42.46 10.07
N TYR A 563 11.69 -41.25 10.15
CA TYR A 563 12.35 -40.01 9.75
C TYR A 563 12.57 -39.13 10.97
N ASP A 564 13.78 -38.59 11.09
CA ASP A 564 14.17 -37.67 12.15
C ASP A 564 13.47 -36.31 12.00
N GLU A 565 13.36 -35.83 10.76
CA GLU A 565 12.86 -34.49 10.44
C GLU A 565 11.82 -34.53 9.31
N ILE A 566 10.76 -33.74 9.44
CA ILE A 566 9.73 -33.56 8.41
C ILE A 566 9.71 -32.10 7.96
N ILE A 567 9.95 -31.89 6.67
CA ILE A 567 9.88 -30.58 6.03
C ILE A 567 8.71 -30.57 5.05
N ILE A 568 7.82 -29.60 5.21
CA ILE A 568 6.64 -29.36 4.40
C ILE A 568 6.91 -28.12 3.54
N ASP A 569 6.96 -28.28 2.22
CA ASP A 569 7.19 -27.21 1.26
C ASP A 569 5.85 -26.65 0.76
N GLU A 570 5.67 -25.34 0.80
CA GLU A 570 4.40 -24.63 0.56
C GLU A 570 3.33 -24.85 1.64
N ASP A 571 2.25 -24.06 1.55
CA ASP A 571 1.15 -24.06 2.53
C ASP A 571 0.29 -25.33 2.42
N ILE A 572 0.38 -26.23 3.40
CA ILE A 572 -0.39 -27.48 3.43
C ILE A 572 -1.88 -27.26 3.68
N ILE A 573 -2.26 -26.13 4.32
CA ILE A 573 -3.65 -25.81 4.61
C ILE A 573 -4.38 -25.56 3.28
N LEU A 574 -3.83 -24.68 2.43
CA LEU A 574 -4.43 -24.38 1.11
C LEU A 574 -4.29 -25.53 0.12
N SER A 575 -3.13 -26.16 0.07
CA SER A 575 -2.84 -27.15 -0.98
C SER A 575 -3.46 -28.53 -0.70
N SER A 576 -3.86 -28.84 0.54
CA SER A 576 -4.38 -30.17 0.87
C SER A 576 -5.47 -30.23 1.94
N ILE A 577 -5.50 -29.36 2.94
CA ILE A 577 -6.57 -29.41 3.96
C ILE A 577 -7.88 -28.80 3.41
N ALA A 578 -7.82 -27.58 2.87
CA ALA A 578 -8.97 -26.88 2.32
C ALA A 578 -9.64 -27.59 1.14
N PRO A 579 -8.89 -28.18 0.18
CA PRO A 579 -9.50 -28.92 -0.93
C PRO A 579 -10.08 -30.28 -0.50
N ASN A 580 -9.71 -30.81 0.68
CA ASN A 580 -10.14 -32.11 1.18
C ASN A 580 -11.52 -32.05 1.86
N GLN A 581 -12.49 -31.48 1.16
CA GLN A 581 -13.89 -31.38 1.57
C GLN A 581 -14.74 -32.51 0.96
N CYS A 582 -15.87 -32.80 1.58
CA CYS A 582 -16.88 -33.72 1.08
C CYS A 582 -18.26 -33.04 1.12
N GLU A 583 -18.97 -33.10 -0.01
CA GLU A 583 -20.34 -32.62 -0.16
C GLU A 583 -21.30 -33.81 -0.36
N ILE A 584 -22.38 -33.86 0.43
CA ILE A 584 -23.38 -34.93 0.37
C ILE A 584 -24.77 -34.30 0.29
N LYS A 585 -25.52 -34.62 -0.77
CA LYS A 585 -26.91 -34.18 -0.95
C LYS A 585 -27.84 -34.73 0.14
N ILE A 586 -28.84 -33.97 0.54
CA ILE A 586 -29.83 -34.40 1.54
C ILE A 586 -30.60 -35.65 1.09
N SER A 587 -30.91 -35.80 -0.20
CA SER A 587 -31.55 -37.00 -0.77
C SER A 587 -30.68 -38.24 -0.59
N VAL A 588 -29.37 -38.10 -0.76
CA VAL A 588 -28.41 -39.19 -0.55
C VAL A 588 -28.39 -39.60 0.91
N LEU A 589 -28.37 -38.64 1.85
CA LEU A 589 -28.50 -38.95 3.28
C LEU A 589 -29.82 -39.67 3.62
N LYS A 590 -30.94 -39.24 3.02
CA LYS A 590 -32.24 -39.90 3.20
C LYS A 590 -32.25 -41.33 2.63
N LYS A 591 -31.63 -41.55 1.47
CA LYS A 591 -31.44 -42.90 0.89
C LYS A 591 -30.63 -43.79 1.82
N ILE A 592 -29.46 -43.33 2.27
CA ILE A 592 -28.62 -44.05 3.24
C ILE A 592 -29.42 -44.37 4.51
N LEU A 593 -30.15 -43.38 5.04
CA LEU A 593 -30.98 -43.57 6.23
C LEU A 593 -32.04 -44.65 6.02
N SER A 594 -32.76 -44.64 4.90
CA SER A 594 -33.81 -45.62 4.59
C SER A 594 -33.27 -47.05 4.47
N ALA A 595 -32.09 -47.22 3.90
CA ALA A 595 -31.46 -48.51 3.69
C ALA A 595 -30.86 -49.07 5.00
N LEU A 596 -30.28 -48.22 5.84
CA LEU A 596 -29.66 -48.64 7.11
C LEU A 596 -30.63 -48.76 8.29
N LYS A 597 -31.80 -48.11 8.26
CA LYS A 597 -32.75 -48.05 9.40
C LYS A 597 -33.22 -49.43 9.88
N LYS A 598 -33.19 -50.44 9.01
CA LYS A 598 -33.63 -51.82 9.33
C LYS A 598 -32.50 -52.69 9.89
N ILE A 599 -31.27 -52.18 10.00
CA ILE A 599 -30.08 -52.96 10.33
C ILE A 599 -29.51 -52.52 11.69
N PRO A 600 -29.74 -53.29 12.78
CA PRO A 600 -29.39 -52.89 14.14
C PRO A 600 -27.90 -52.54 14.34
N LYS A 601 -27.00 -53.24 13.65
CA LYS A 601 -25.54 -53.02 13.71
C LYS A 601 -25.12 -51.61 13.26
N HIS A 602 -25.95 -50.92 12.45
CA HIS A 602 -25.67 -49.60 11.92
C HIS A 602 -26.42 -48.47 12.65
N GLN A 603 -26.92 -48.71 13.86
CA GLN A 603 -27.68 -47.70 14.60
C GLN A 603 -26.90 -46.40 14.87
N LYS A 604 -25.57 -46.46 15.04
CA LYS A 604 -24.73 -45.27 15.27
C LYS A 604 -24.77 -44.28 14.09
N ILE A 605 -24.64 -44.77 12.86
CA ILE A 605 -24.70 -43.92 11.67
C ILE A 605 -26.12 -43.44 11.40
N VAL A 606 -27.13 -44.29 11.64
CA VAL A 606 -28.55 -43.90 11.57
C VAL A 606 -28.83 -42.72 12.50
N ASN A 607 -28.41 -42.82 13.76
CA ASN A 607 -28.57 -41.74 14.75
C ASN A 607 -27.84 -40.46 14.30
N LYS A 608 -26.61 -40.58 13.79
CA LYS A 608 -25.84 -39.44 13.28
C LYS A 608 -26.54 -38.75 12.10
N ILE A 609 -26.99 -39.51 11.10
CA ILE A 609 -27.72 -38.95 9.94
C ILE A 609 -29.01 -38.28 10.40
N GLN A 610 -29.76 -38.87 11.35
CA GLN A 610 -30.95 -38.24 11.92
C GLN A 610 -30.64 -36.91 12.64
N GLN A 611 -29.54 -36.85 13.39
CA GLN A 611 -29.09 -35.61 14.03
C GLN A 611 -28.73 -34.54 13.00
N ILE A 612 -27.98 -34.91 11.96
CA ILE A 612 -27.64 -34.02 10.83
C ILE A 612 -28.93 -33.48 10.19
N LEU A 613 -29.87 -34.34 9.81
CA LEU A 613 -31.13 -33.94 9.17
C LEU A 613 -32.04 -33.09 10.07
N LYS A 614 -31.91 -33.20 11.40
CA LYS A 614 -32.63 -32.35 12.35
C LYS A 614 -31.93 -31.01 12.52
N ALA A 615 -30.61 -30.99 12.53
CA ALA A 615 -29.79 -29.80 12.69
C ALA A 615 -29.87 -28.87 11.47
N THR A 616 -29.87 -29.43 10.25
CA THR A 616 -30.00 -28.66 9.00
C THR A 616 -31.27 -27.82 8.91
N LYS A 617 -32.31 -28.18 9.67
CA LYS A 617 -33.56 -27.40 9.77
C LYS A 617 -33.48 -26.20 10.71
N LYS A 618 -32.47 -26.15 11.59
CA LYS A 618 -32.35 -25.16 12.66
C LYS A 618 -31.26 -24.12 12.40
N SER A 619 -30.11 -24.55 11.89
CA SER A 619 -28.94 -23.70 11.68
C SER A 619 -28.16 -24.15 10.45
N THR A 620 -27.38 -23.24 9.88
CA THR A 620 -26.52 -23.56 8.74
C THR A 620 -25.23 -24.25 9.16
N MET A 621 -24.80 -24.11 10.42
CA MET A 621 -23.53 -24.66 10.90
C MET A 621 -23.75 -25.42 12.21
N PHE A 622 -23.28 -26.67 12.28
CA PHE A 622 -23.55 -27.51 13.45
C PHE A 622 -22.51 -28.61 13.65
N GLU A 623 -22.47 -29.11 14.88
CA GLU A 623 -21.61 -30.22 15.28
C GLU A 623 -22.39 -31.52 15.45
N THR A 624 -21.74 -32.65 15.17
CA THR A 624 -22.22 -33.97 15.55
C THR A 624 -21.09 -34.85 16.11
N PRO A 625 -21.38 -35.84 16.96
CA PRO A 625 -20.37 -36.76 17.49
C PRO A 625 -19.66 -37.53 16.38
N ASN A 626 -18.35 -37.76 16.55
CA ASN A 626 -17.56 -38.58 15.64
C ASN A 626 -17.42 -40.03 16.14
N PHE A 627 -17.22 -40.97 15.23
CA PHE A 627 -16.88 -42.36 15.56
C PHE A 627 -16.22 -43.07 14.37
N THR A 628 -15.55 -44.19 14.65
CA THR A 628 -14.91 -45.02 13.62
C THR A 628 -15.93 -45.96 12.98
N TRP A 629 -15.99 -45.94 11.64
CA TRP A 629 -16.73 -46.90 10.83
C TRP A 629 -15.86 -48.13 10.52
N PHE A 630 -16.42 -49.32 10.65
CA PHE A 630 -15.79 -50.58 10.29
C PHE A 630 -16.64 -51.27 9.22
N TYR A 631 -16.02 -51.63 8.11
CA TYR A 631 -16.64 -52.48 7.09
C TYR A 631 -16.61 -53.93 7.58
N ASP A 632 -17.75 -54.61 7.50
CA ASP A 632 -17.88 -56.00 7.89
C ASP A 632 -17.40 -56.87 6.72
N LYS A 633 -16.37 -57.70 6.93
CA LYS A 633 -15.83 -58.57 5.86
C LYS A 633 -16.68 -59.81 5.58
N GLU A 634 -17.60 -60.15 6.49
CA GLU A 634 -18.34 -61.43 6.50
C GLU A 634 -19.78 -61.32 5.95
N ASN A 635 -20.25 -60.10 5.64
CA ASN A 635 -21.56 -59.88 5.03
C ASN A 635 -21.36 -59.10 3.73
N GLU A 636 -22.08 -59.48 2.68
CA GLU A 636 -22.14 -58.72 1.43
C GLU A 636 -22.31 -57.22 1.74
N PRO A 637 -21.60 -56.32 1.01
CA PRO A 637 -21.87 -54.90 1.12
C PRO A 637 -23.38 -54.72 0.96
N ILE A 638 -24.04 -54.03 1.90
CA ILE A 638 -25.46 -53.72 1.75
C ILE A 638 -25.59 -52.99 0.41
N ASP A 639 -26.12 -53.71 -0.58
CA ASP A 639 -26.01 -53.41 -2.00
C ASP A 639 -26.29 -51.93 -2.26
N GLY A 640 -25.29 -51.21 -2.77
CA GLY A 640 -25.42 -49.83 -3.24
C GLY A 640 -25.29 -48.70 -2.21
N ILE A 641 -25.16 -48.92 -0.89
CA ILE A 641 -25.04 -47.78 0.08
C ILE A 641 -23.63 -47.19 0.10
N SER A 642 -22.61 -48.05 0.12
CA SER A 642 -21.20 -47.63 0.10
C SER A 642 -20.86 -46.86 -1.17
N GLU A 643 -21.54 -47.14 -2.29
CA GLU A 643 -21.40 -46.46 -3.58
C GLU A 643 -21.91 -45.01 -3.57
N LEU A 644 -22.73 -44.62 -2.58
CA LEU A 644 -23.36 -43.30 -2.55
C LEU A 644 -22.45 -42.19 -2.06
N THR A 645 -21.55 -42.46 -1.10
CA THR A 645 -20.69 -41.44 -0.48
C THR A 645 -19.57 -42.03 0.39
N ASP A 646 -18.64 -41.18 0.85
CA ASP A 646 -17.58 -41.52 1.79
C ASP A 646 -18.12 -41.64 3.23
N ILE A 647 -18.75 -42.79 3.50
CA ILE A 647 -19.32 -43.12 4.82
C ILE A 647 -18.28 -43.01 5.96
N PRO A 648 -17.04 -43.53 5.82
CA PRO A 648 -16.03 -43.40 6.87
C PRO A 648 -15.68 -41.95 7.21
N ALA A 649 -15.55 -41.07 6.21
CA ALA A 649 -15.31 -39.65 6.45
C ALA A 649 -16.52 -38.99 7.12
N LEU A 650 -17.75 -39.28 6.66
CA LEU A 650 -18.99 -38.80 7.28
C LEU A 650 -19.07 -39.18 8.76
N CYS A 651 -18.76 -40.43 9.11
CA CYS A 651 -18.78 -40.90 10.50
C CYS A 651 -17.76 -40.18 11.38
N LYS A 652 -16.56 -39.89 10.84
CA LYS A 652 -15.47 -39.24 11.57
C LYS A 652 -15.56 -37.71 11.63
N ALA A 653 -16.26 -37.07 10.69
CA ALA A 653 -16.42 -35.62 10.68
C ALA A 653 -17.22 -35.13 11.89
N LYS A 654 -16.79 -34.02 12.49
CA LYS A 654 -17.46 -33.39 13.65
C LYS A 654 -18.27 -32.16 13.23
N PHE A 655 -17.67 -31.30 12.41
CA PHE A 655 -18.22 -30.02 11.98
C PHE A 655 -18.87 -30.14 10.60
N PHE A 656 -20.08 -29.59 10.46
CA PHE A 656 -20.87 -29.64 9.23
C PHE A 656 -21.46 -28.27 8.91
N MET A 657 -21.53 -27.97 7.62
CA MET A 657 -22.25 -26.82 7.07
C MET A 657 -23.37 -27.30 6.14
N CYS A 658 -24.56 -26.74 6.28
CA CYS A 658 -25.69 -26.92 5.38
C CYS A 658 -25.62 -25.87 4.27
N ARG A 659 -25.57 -26.32 3.02
CA ARG A 659 -25.66 -25.48 1.83
C ARG A 659 -27.05 -25.62 1.25
N LYS A 660 -27.80 -24.53 1.23
CA LYS A 660 -29.14 -24.50 0.64
C LYS A 660 -29.05 -24.44 -0.89
N SER A 661 -30.03 -25.01 -1.58
CA SER A 661 -30.20 -24.85 -3.02
C SER A 661 -30.32 -23.36 -3.39
N ASN A 662 -29.61 -22.90 -4.43
CA ASN A 662 -29.80 -21.57 -4.99
C ASN A 662 -30.94 -21.63 -6.03
N ASP A 663 -31.91 -20.71 -5.96
CA ASP A 663 -33.10 -20.67 -6.83
C ASP A 663 -32.79 -20.64 -8.35
N ASP A 664 -31.56 -20.32 -8.75
CA ASP A 664 -31.16 -20.14 -10.16
C ASP A 664 -30.90 -21.45 -10.94
N SER A 665 -30.95 -22.62 -10.30
CA SER A 665 -30.80 -23.90 -11.00
C SER A 665 -31.85 -24.92 -10.57
N LYS A 666 -32.66 -25.37 -11.54
CA LYS A 666 -33.77 -26.33 -11.37
C LYS A 666 -33.33 -27.70 -10.80
N ASP A 667 -32.03 -27.99 -10.76
CA ASP A 667 -31.44 -29.25 -10.27
C ASP A 667 -30.64 -29.10 -8.96
N SER A 668 -30.64 -27.92 -8.32
CA SER A 668 -29.93 -27.76 -7.04
C SER A 668 -30.75 -28.30 -5.87
N GLU A 669 -30.11 -29.17 -5.08
CA GLU A 669 -30.67 -29.73 -3.86
C GLU A 669 -29.80 -29.29 -2.69
N ASP A 670 -30.42 -29.08 -1.52
CA ASP A 670 -29.70 -28.90 -0.27
C ASP A 670 -28.64 -30.00 -0.08
N SER A 671 -27.47 -29.61 0.41
CA SER A 671 -26.36 -30.50 0.71
C SER A 671 -25.73 -30.17 2.06
N ILE A 672 -25.03 -31.14 2.63
CA ILE A 672 -24.10 -30.90 3.73
C ILE A 672 -22.68 -30.90 3.18
N VAL A 673 -21.83 -30.06 3.75
CA VAL A 673 -20.40 -29.99 3.44
C VAL A 673 -19.59 -30.09 4.72
N PHE A 674 -18.50 -30.85 4.68
CA PHE A 674 -17.57 -31.00 5.80
C PHE A 674 -16.14 -31.24 5.30
N LEU A 675 -15.14 -30.92 6.12
CA LEU A 675 -13.75 -31.33 5.84
C LEU A 675 -13.55 -32.80 6.20
N LYS A 676 -12.96 -33.57 5.28
CA LYS A 676 -12.61 -34.95 5.58
C LYS A 676 -11.54 -34.96 6.68
N PRO A 677 -11.64 -35.86 7.68
CA PRO A 677 -10.68 -35.93 8.76
C PRO A 677 -9.27 -36.20 8.21
N TYR A 678 -8.32 -35.41 8.68
CA TYR A 678 -6.89 -35.57 8.38
C TYR A 678 -6.13 -35.88 9.67
N LYS A 679 -4.93 -36.47 9.55
CA LYS A 679 -4.07 -36.74 10.68
C LYS A 679 -2.83 -35.86 10.61
N PHE A 680 -2.66 -35.05 11.65
CA PHE A 680 -1.45 -34.28 11.87
C PHE A 680 -0.92 -34.65 13.26
N TYR A 681 0.06 -35.55 13.30
CA TYR A 681 0.56 -36.09 14.56
C TYR A 681 1.36 -35.04 15.35
N ASN A 682 1.26 -35.07 16.68
CA ASN A 682 2.07 -34.23 17.56
C ASN A 682 3.53 -34.68 17.53
N ARG A 683 4.30 -34.07 16.63
CA ARG A 683 5.74 -34.23 16.43
C ARG A 683 6.26 -32.95 15.79
N LYS A 684 7.57 -32.76 15.79
CA LYS A 684 8.18 -31.62 15.12
C LYS A 684 7.93 -31.71 13.60
N HIS A 685 7.40 -30.62 13.05
CA HIS A 685 7.21 -30.41 11.61
C HIS A 685 7.73 -29.03 11.25
N ILE A 686 8.32 -28.88 10.06
CA ILE A 686 8.88 -27.62 9.60
C ILE A 686 8.21 -27.25 8.28
N MET A 687 7.29 -26.29 8.30
CA MET A 687 6.60 -25.80 7.10
C MET A 687 7.31 -24.56 6.56
N VAL A 688 7.74 -24.59 5.30
CA VAL A 688 8.43 -23.49 4.62
C VAL A 688 7.58 -23.03 3.44
N SER A 689 7.07 -21.80 3.47
CA SER A 689 6.10 -21.32 2.47
C SER A 689 6.19 -19.82 2.25
N ALA A 690 5.78 -19.38 1.06
CA ALA A 690 5.68 -17.96 0.75
C ALA A 690 4.32 -17.35 1.15
N THR A 691 3.29 -18.19 1.21
CA THR A 691 1.89 -17.74 1.32
C THR A 691 1.26 -18.05 2.67
N VAL A 692 2.03 -18.58 3.62
CA VAL A 692 1.55 -18.85 4.97
C VAL A 692 1.24 -17.55 5.72
N ASP A 693 0.15 -17.59 6.46
CA ASP A 693 -0.24 -16.55 7.41
C ASP A 693 -0.10 -17.07 8.84
N LYS A 694 0.39 -16.21 9.74
CA LYS A 694 0.67 -16.58 11.13
C LYS A 694 -0.62 -16.95 11.85
N ASP A 695 -1.63 -16.10 11.75
CA ASP A 695 -2.87 -16.27 12.49
C ASP A 695 -3.65 -17.47 11.96
N ILE A 696 -3.65 -17.69 10.64
CA ILE A 696 -4.24 -18.91 10.04
C ILE A 696 -3.56 -20.18 10.54
N CYS A 697 -2.23 -20.20 10.66
CA CYS A 697 -1.51 -21.34 11.24
C CYS A 697 -1.86 -21.53 12.72
N GLU A 698 -1.90 -20.46 13.51
CA GLU A 698 -2.27 -20.50 14.93
C GLU A 698 -3.72 -20.98 15.13
N TYR A 699 -4.64 -20.59 14.25
CA TYR A 699 -6.03 -21.09 14.25
C TYR A 699 -6.12 -22.58 13.90
N CYS A 700 -5.38 -23.03 12.88
CA CYS A 700 -5.47 -24.42 12.41
C CYS A 700 -4.80 -25.42 13.36
N PHE A 701 -3.65 -25.06 13.97
CA PHE A 701 -2.82 -25.99 14.74
C PHE A 701 -2.76 -25.67 16.24
N GLY A 702 -3.35 -24.55 16.65
CA GLY A 702 -3.32 -24.03 18.01
C GLY A 702 -2.07 -23.19 18.28
N LYS A 703 -2.28 -21.97 18.79
CA LYS A 703 -1.22 -20.98 19.07
C LYS A 703 -0.05 -21.51 19.89
N ALA A 704 -0.31 -22.35 20.90
CA ALA A 704 0.73 -22.95 21.76
C ALA A 704 1.61 -23.97 21.02
N ASN A 705 1.20 -24.44 19.85
CA ASN A 705 1.89 -25.48 19.07
C ASN A 705 2.58 -24.91 17.81
N VAL A 706 2.56 -23.59 17.60
CA VAL A 706 3.12 -22.95 16.39
C VAL A 706 4.26 -22.02 16.79
N LYS A 707 5.40 -22.19 16.13
CA LYS A 707 6.53 -21.25 16.21
C LYS A 707 6.76 -20.64 14.84
N PHE A 708 6.48 -19.35 14.70
CA PHE A 708 6.52 -18.63 13.43
C PHE A 708 7.82 -17.85 13.26
N TYR A 709 8.44 -17.96 12.08
CA TYR A 709 9.64 -17.25 11.66
C TYR A 709 9.32 -16.48 10.39
N GLU A 710 9.51 -15.16 10.41
CA GLU A 710 9.37 -14.33 9.22
C GLU A 710 10.77 -13.98 8.71
N CYS A 711 11.08 -14.44 7.48
CA CYS A 711 12.39 -14.19 6.89
C CYS A 711 12.47 -12.77 6.31
N LYS A 712 13.70 -12.23 6.23
CA LYS A 712 14.00 -11.01 5.48
C LYS A 712 13.46 -11.09 4.05
N GLN A 713 13.12 -9.95 3.46
CA GLN A 713 12.59 -9.85 2.11
C GLN A 713 13.55 -9.08 1.21
N ALA A 714 13.63 -9.45 -0.05
CA ALA A 714 14.46 -8.80 -1.03
C ALA A 714 13.62 -8.11 -2.12
N ALA A 715 14.16 -7.03 -2.66
CA ALA A 715 13.53 -6.26 -3.72
C ALA A 715 13.53 -7.07 -5.03
N TYR A 716 12.46 -6.98 -5.81
CA TYR A 716 12.39 -7.59 -7.13
C TYR A 716 13.44 -7.00 -8.06
N THR A 717 14.08 -7.88 -8.83
CA THR A 717 14.93 -7.49 -9.96
C THR A 717 14.05 -7.08 -11.16
N GLY A 718 12.95 -7.82 -11.37
CA GLY A 718 11.94 -7.49 -12.37
C GLY A 718 10.89 -6.49 -11.88
N LYS A 719 9.83 -6.29 -12.66
CA LYS A 719 8.76 -5.33 -12.38
C LYS A 719 7.41 -6.01 -12.19
N LEU A 720 6.70 -5.65 -11.12
CA LEU A 720 5.30 -5.98 -10.93
C LEU A 720 4.47 -4.71 -11.14
N ASN A 721 3.79 -4.60 -12.28
CA ASN A 721 2.82 -3.53 -12.52
C ASN A 721 1.44 -4.01 -12.10
N GLN A 722 0.75 -3.28 -11.24
CA GLN A 722 -0.60 -3.64 -10.80
C GLN A 722 -1.64 -2.59 -11.25
N TYR A 723 -2.60 -3.04 -12.03
CA TYR A 723 -3.74 -2.28 -12.51
C TYR A 723 -4.98 -2.60 -11.65
N TYR A 724 -5.41 -1.63 -10.85
CA TYR A 724 -6.40 -1.85 -9.78
C TYR A 724 -7.77 -1.19 -10.01
N SER A 725 -7.99 -0.57 -11.19
CA SER A 725 -9.22 0.17 -11.49
C SER A 725 -10.50 -0.68 -11.50
N LYS A 726 -10.39 -1.95 -11.89
CA LYS A 726 -11.52 -2.91 -11.93
C LYS A 726 -11.25 -4.06 -10.95
N SER A 727 -12.31 -4.66 -10.41
CA SER A 727 -12.19 -5.78 -9.48
C SER A 727 -11.62 -7.04 -10.13
N MET A 728 -11.84 -7.21 -11.44
CA MET A 728 -11.45 -8.41 -12.19
C MET A 728 -11.95 -9.70 -11.53
N SER A 729 -13.11 -9.65 -10.87
CA SER A 729 -13.82 -10.86 -10.46
C SER A 729 -14.33 -11.62 -11.69
N ARG A 730 -14.73 -12.90 -11.53
CA ARG A 730 -15.36 -13.66 -12.64
C ARG A 730 -16.56 -12.90 -13.22
N GLN A 731 -17.41 -12.34 -12.35
CA GLN A 731 -18.54 -11.51 -12.78
C GLN A 731 -18.09 -10.28 -13.58
N CYS A 732 -17.08 -9.54 -13.10
CA CYS A 732 -16.55 -8.37 -13.80
C CYS A 732 -15.98 -8.71 -15.19
N ILE A 733 -15.37 -9.89 -15.35
CA ILE A 733 -14.85 -10.38 -16.63
C ILE A 733 -16.00 -10.88 -17.52
N ASP A 734 -16.99 -11.57 -16.95
CA ASP A 734 -18.16 -12.07 -17.67
C ASP A 734 -19.04 -10.92 -18.22
N GLU A 735 -19.14 -9.80 -17.50
CA GLU A 735 -19.83 -8.57 -17.94
C GLU A 735 -19.15 -7.91 -19.15
N ASP A 736 -17.88 -8.22 -19.42
CA ASP A 736 -17.07 -7.66 -20.51
C ASP A 736 -16.22 -8.75 -21.17
N ALA A 737 -16.88 -9.55 -22.00
CA ALA A 737 -16.30 -10.77 -22.57
C ALA A 737 -14.98 -10.58 -23.35
N ASP A 738 -14.69 -9.37 -23.85
CA ASP A 738 -13.51 -9.08 -24.66
C ASP A 738 -12.33 -8.47 -23.85
N ILE A 739 -12.53 -8.17 -22.56
CA ILE A 739 -11.51 -7.56 -21.70
C ILE A 739 -10.18 -8.32 -21.69
N LEU A 740 -10.23 -9.65 -21.69
CA LEU A 740 -9.04 -10.51 -21.69
C LEU A 740 -8.24 -10.37 -23.00
N ASN A 741 -8.92 -10.21 -24.14
CA ASN A 741 -8.26 -10.01 -25.43
C ASN A 741 -7.65 -8.62 -25.54
N ARG A 742 -8.38 -7.58 -25.09
CA ARG A 742 -7.87 -6.21 -25.07
C ARG A 742 -6.61 -6.09 -24.23
N ILE A 743 -6.60 -6.68 -23.02
CA ILE A 743 -5.41 -6.72 -22.15
C ILE A 743 -4.26 -7.46 -22.83
N LYS A 744 -4.52 -8.61 -23.46
CA LYS A 744 -3.47 -9.37 -24.16
C LYS A 744 -2.90 -8.57 -25.34
N LYS A 745 -3.75 -7.93 -26.14
CA LYS A 745 -3.34 -7.08 -27.28
C LYS A 745 -2.55 -5.86 -26.82
N TRP A 746 -2.99 -5.21 -25.74
CA TRP A 746 -2.35 -4.02 -25.18
C TRP A 746 -0.97 -4.34 -24.60
N SER A 747 -0.86 -5.41 -23.80
CA SER A 747 0.40 -5.82 -23.18
C SER A 747 1.39 -6.44 -24.16
N GLY A 748 0.90 -7.11 -25.21
CA GLY A 748 1.72 -7.88 -26.13
C GLY A 748 2.34 -9.14 -25.51
N PHE A 749 1.96 -9.51 -24.28
CA PHE A 749 2.56 -10.68 -23.61
C PHE A 749 1.92 -11.99 -24.11
N GLU A 750 2.77 -12.98 -24.33
CA GLU A 750 2.35 -14.29 -24.85
C GLU A 750 1.49 -15.05 -23.83
N HIS A 751 1.90 -14.99 -22.56
CA HIS A 751 1.36 -15.82 -21.48
C HIS A 751 0.41 -15.04 -20.56
N THR A 752 -0.71 -15.67 -20.22
CA THR A 752 -1.73 -15.14 -19.31
C THR A 752 -2.11 -16.22 -18.31
N ILE A 753 -2.13 -15.87 -17.02
CA ILE A 753 -2.72 -16.67 -15.95
C ILE A 753 -4.05 -16.02 -15.56
N THR A 754 -5.15 -16.77 -15.64
CA THR A 754 -6.49 -16.32 -15.23
C THR A 754 -7.32 -17.51 -14.74
N PHE A 755 -8.65 -17.37 -14.60
CA PHE A 755 -9.53 -18.45 -14.17
C PHE A 755 -9.63 -19.57 -15.21
N LYS A 756 -9.68 -20.83 -14.75
CA LYS A 756 -9.82 -22.03 -15.59
C LYS A 756 -10.97 -21.95 -16.60
N LYS A 757 -12.09 -21.33 -16.23
CA LYS A 757 -13.30 -21.14 -17.06
C LYS A 757 -12.99 -20.52 -18.42
N TYR A 758 -11.99 -19.64 -18.51
CA TYR A 758 -11.69 -18.90 -19.73
C TYR A 758 -10.69 -19.60 -20.67
N GLY A 759 -10.18 -20.78 -20.29
CA GLY A 759 -9.37 -21.63 -21.18
C GLY A 759 -8.10 -20.97 -21.75
N ARG A 760 -7.44 -20.09 -20.99
CA ARG A 760 -6.22 -19.38 -21.42
C ARG A 760 -4.97 -20.08 -20.89
N GLY A 761 -4.28 -20.82 -21.76
CA GLY A 761 -3.03 -21.50 -21.45
C GLY A 761 -3.18 -22.68 -20.47
N ASP A 762 -2.05 -23.32 -20.14
CA ASP A 762 -2.03 -24.52 -19.30
C ASP A 762 -2.04 -24.21 -17.79
N MET A 763 -1.85 -22.94 -17.42
CA MET A 763 -1.75 -22.50 -16.03
C MET A 763 -2.82 -21.46 -15.68
N TYR A 764 -3.50 -21.71 -14.57
CA TYR A 764 -4.66 -20.94 -14.11
C TYR A 764 -4.70 -20.90 -12.57
N PHE A 765 -5.52 -20.02 -12.00
CA PHE A 765 -5.72 -19.96 -10.53
C PHE A 765 -6.17 -21.32 -9.97
N GLY A 766 -5.49 -21.81 -8.94
CA GLY A 766 -5.65 -23.15 -8.37
C GLY A 766 -4.77 -24.24 -9.00
N ASN A 767 -4.01 -23.94 -10.05
CA ASN A 767 -3.03 -24.85 -10.67
C ASN A 767 -1.67 -24.17 -10.97
N ALA A 768 -1.40 -23.02 -10.35
CA ALA A 768 -0.14 -22.30 -10.52
C ALA A 768 1.03 -22.92 -9.74
N ILE A 769 0.79 -23.90 -8.87
CA ILE A 769 1.83 -24.51 -8.04
C ILE A 769 2.57 -25.59 -8.83
N GLY A 770 3.90 -25.49 -8.87
CA GLY A 770 4.75 -26.59 -9.35
C GLY A 770 5.06 -26.60 -10.84
N CYS A 771 4.99 -25.44 -11.49
CA CYS A 771 5.39 -25.29 -12.88
C CYS A 771 6.42 -24.16 -13.06
N ASP A 772 7.45 -24.44 -13.87
CA ASP A 772 8.64 -23.59 -14.02
C ASP A 772 8.86 -23.08 -15.46
N TYR A 773 7.95 -23.32 -16.41
CA TYR A 773 8.13 -22.90 -17.81
C TYR A 773 7.97 -21.39 -18.04
N LEU A 774 7.34 -20.65 -17.11
CA LEU A 774 7.20 -19.18 -17.18
C LEU A 774 8.33 -18.42 -16.50
N LYS A 775 9.39 -19.10 -16.04
CA LYS A 775 10.55 -18.45 -15.42
C LYS A 775 11.18 -17.43 -16.37
N GLY A 776 11.36 -16.20 -15.91
CA GLY A 776 11.97 -15.12 -16.69
C GLY A 776 11.13 -14.61 -17.86
N GLN A 777 9.88 -15.09 -18.03
CA GLN A 777 8.97 -14.63 -19.06
C GLN A 777 8.13 -13.45 -18.57
N ASN A 778 7.69 -12.61 -19.50
CA ASN A 778 6.67 -11.59 -19.23
C ASN A 778 5.30 -12.25 -19.17
N ILE A 779 4.52 -11.98 -18.12
CA ILE A 779 3.23 -12.64 -17.89
C ILE A 779 2.14 -11.64 -17.51
N ASN A 780 0.93 -11.86 -18.02
CA ASN A 780 -0.27 -11.21 -17.50
C ASN A 780 -0.89 -12.10 -16.43
N VAL A 781 -1.24 -11.54 -15.28
CA VAL A 781 -2.07 -12.19 -14.25
C VAL A 781 -3.37 -11.41 -14.18
N ILE A 782 -4.49 -12.02 -14.59
CA ILE A 782 -5.77 -11.32 -14.73
C ILE A 782 -6.82 -12.01 -13.85
N GLY A 783 -7.20 -11.34 -12.76
CA GLY A 783 -8.31 -11.75 -11.92
C GLY A 783 -8.08 -11.52 -10.44
N THR A 784 -9.17 -11.43 -9.68
CA THR A 784 -9.15 -11.51 -8.21
C THR A 784 -9.78 -12.85 -7.80
N PRO A 785 -8.98 -13.84 -7.34
CA PRO A 785 -9.40 -15.23 -7.25
C PRO A 785 -10.29 -15.54 -6.03
N TYR A 786 -11.50 -14.99 -6.00
CA TYR A 786 -12.52 -15.36 -5.01
C TYR A 786 -12.82 -16.87 -5.08
N GLN A 787 -12.70 -17.54 -3.94
CA GLN A 787 -13.24 -18.86 -3.68
C GLN A 787 -14.75 -18.82 -3.44
N VAL A 788 -15.36 -19.99 -3.41
CA VAL A 788 -16.78 -20.15 -3.07
C VAL A 788 -17.03 -19.77 -1.61
N ASP A 789 -18.09 -18.99 -1.36
CA ASP A 789 -18.41 -18.39 -0.04
C ASP A 789 -18.34 -19.41 1.11
N PHE A 790 -18.94 -20.59 0.91
CA PHE A 790 -18.98 -21.62 1.96
C PHE A 790 -17.60 -22.06 2.43
N LEU A 791 -16.55 -21.98 1.59
CA LEU A 791 -15.21 -22.42 1.97
C LEU A 791 -14.59 -21.49 3.01
N TYR A 792 -14.85 -20.19 2.93
CA TYR A 792 -14.39 -19.20 3.91
C TYR A 792 -15.02 -19.40 5.28
N LYS A 793 -16.24 -19.96 5.34
CA LYS A 793 -16.94 -20.30 6.59
C LYS A 793 -16.60 -21.68 7.11
N LEU A 794 -16.52 -22.67 6.22
CA LEU A 794 -16.29 -24.07 6.58
C LEU A 794 -14.94 -24.28 7.27
N LEU A 795 -13.88 -23.63 6.79
CA LEU A 795 -12.52 -23.79 7.35
C LEU A 795 -12.39 -23.32 8.80
N PRO A 796 -12.63 -22.03 9.13
CA PRO A 796 -12.53 -21.56 10.51
C PRO A 796 -13.45 -22.34 11.45
N PHE A 797 -14.67 -22.67 11.02
CA PHE A 797 -15.58 -23.48 11.82
C PHE A 797 -15.06 -24.91 12.06
N SER A 798 -14.46 -25.53 11.04
CA SER A 798 -13.84 -26.85 11.19
C SER A 798 -12.61 -26.85 12.09
N PHE A 799 -12.01 -25.69 12.33
CA PHE A 799 -10.94 -25.48 13.32
C PHE A 799 -11.48 -25.13 14.72
N GLY A 800 -12.80 -25.05 14.88
CA GLY A 800 -13.46 -24.74 16.15
C GLY A 800 -13.48 -23.25 16.50
N LEU A 801 -13.32 -22.36 15.51
CA LEU A 801 -13.48 -20.92 15.72
C LEU A 801 -14.96 -20.53 15.72
N ASP A 802 -15.29 -19.53 16.54
CA ASP A 802 -16.59 -18.90 16.56
C ASP A 802 -16.65 -17.83 15.45
N ILE A 803 -17.64 -17.94 14.57
CA ILE A 803 -17.81 -17.06 13.40
C ILE A 803 -19.29 -16.74 13.21
N ASP A 804 -19.60 -15.57 12.65
CA ASP A 804 -20.97 -15.26 12.27
C ASP A 804 -21.40 -16.04 11.01
N GLU A 805 -22.25 -17.05 11.19
CA GLU A 805 -22.79 -17.87 10.08
C GLU A 805 -23.57 -17.03 9.05
N ASN A 806 -24.18 -15.92 9.47
CA ASN A 806 -24.98 -15.02 8.64
C ASN A 806 -24.15 -13.91 7.99
N ALA A 807 -22.85 -13.84 8.28
CA ALA A 807 -21.96 -12.87 7.67
C ALA A 807 -22.00 -13.00 6.14
N SER A 808 -22.06 -11.85 5.48
CA SER A 808 -22.03 -11.73 4.03
C SER A 808 -20.95 -10.74 3.63
N MET A 809 -20.34 -10.95 2.46
CA MET A 809 -19.34 -10.01 1.96
C MET A 809 -20.02 -8.71 1.53
N LYS A 810 -19.45 -7.59 1.95
CA LYS A 810 -19.88 -6.24 1.59
C LYS A 810 -18.65 -5.41 1.21
N SER A 811 -18.87 -4.26 0.57
CA SER A 811 -17.79 -3.33 0.28
C SER A 811 -17.30 -2.67 1.58
N CYS A 812 -16.08 -3.00 1.99
CA CYS A 812 -15.46 -2.52 3.22
C CYS A 812 -14.16 -1.77 2.90
N VAL A 813 -13.82 -0.77 3.71
CA VAL A 813 -12.49 -0.16 3.68
C VAL A 813 -11.58 -0.98 4.57
N ILE A 814 -10.55 -1.58 4.02
CA ILE A 814 -9.58 -2.40 4.76
C ILE A 814 -8.16 -1.90 4.57
N ASN A 815 -7.28 -2.27 5.51
CA ASN A 815 -5.85 -2.02 5.45
C ASN A 815 -5.12 -3.36 5.26
N HIS A 816 -4.39 -3.52 4.16
CA HIS A 816 -3.59 -4.73 3.90
C HIS A 816 -2.36 -4.39 3.06
N ASN A 817 -1.24 -5.06 3.31
CA ASN A 817 0.04 -4.84 2.60
C ASN A 817 0.51 -3.37 2.55
N GLY A 818 0.18 -2.57 3.57
CA GLY A 818 0.54 -1.16 3.59
C GLY A 818 -0.34 -0.24 2.75
N TYR A 819 -1.46 -0.76 2.24
CA TYR A 819 -2.43 -0.02 1.45
C TYR A 819 -3.79 -0.01 2.14
N ARG A 820 -4.50 1.09 1.92
CA ARG A 820 -5.90 1.28 2.30
C ARG A 820 -6.75 1.36 1.05
N PHE A 821 -7.74 0.47 0.94
CA PHE A 821 -8.54 0.30 -0.27
C PHE A 821 -9.94 -0.22 0.06
N ASN A 822 -10.88 -0.01 -0.87
CA ASN A 822 -12.19 -0.62 -0.80
C ASN A 822 -12.13 -2.03 -1.39
N PHE A 823 -12.59 -3.02 -0.64
CA PHE A 823 -12.62 -4.41 -1.05
C PHE A 823 -13.91 -5.09 -0.60
N THR A 824 -14.44 -5.97 -1.43
CA THR A 824 -15.63 -6.76 -1.08
C THR A 824 -15.19 -7.91 -0.18
N THR A 825 -15.48 -7.84 1.12
CA THR A 825 -15.07 -8.84 2.12
C THR A 825 -16.03 -8.85 3.32
N TYR A 826 -15.77 -9.71 4.31
CA TYR A 826 -16.60 -9.82 5.51
C TYR A 826 -16.29 -8.71 6.52
N GLU A 827 -17.32 -8.32 7.30
CA GLU A 827 -17.16 -7.46 8.48
C GLU A 827 -16.62 -8.26 9.69
N ASP A 828 -16.92 -9.57 9.76
CA ASP A 828 -16.33 -10.51 10.71
C ASP A 828 -14.82 -10.65 10.46
N GLU A 829 -14.01 -10.37 11.49
CA GLU A 829 -12.55 -10.30 11.37
C GLU A 829 -11.91 -11.64 11.02
N ILE A 830 -12.45 -12.76 11.54
CA ILE A 830 -11.90 -14.10 11.28
C ILE A 830 -12.18 -14.46 9.83
N LEU A 831 -13.44 -14.32 9.38
CA LEU A 831 -13.81 -14.59 7.99
C LEU A 831 -13.06 -13.69 7.01
N GLN A 832 -12.92 -12.40 7.34
CA GLN A 832 -12.13 -11.45 6.55
C GLN A 832 -10.69 -11.91 6.39
N LYS A 833 -10.07 -12.44 7.45
CA LYS A 833 -8.69 -12.91 7.43
C LYS A 833 -8.49 -14.15 6.56
N PHE A 834 -9.36 -15.15 6.70
CA PHE A 834 -9.37 -16.33 5.82
C PHE A 834 -9.57 -15.94 4.37
N HIS A 835 -10.47 -14.99 4.10
CA HIS A 835 -10.75 -14.51 2.75
C HIS A 835 -9.54 -13.83 2.10
N ILE A 836 -8.93 -12.86 2.80
CA ILE A 836 -7.75 -12.12 2.32
C ILE A 836 -6.57 -13.07 2.08
N TRP A 837 -6.28 -13.96 3.04
CA TRP A 837 -5.19 -14.92 2.94
C TRP A 837 -5.31 -15.82 1.72
N MET A 838 -6.50 -16.35 1.42
CA MET A 838 -6.72 -17.20 0.24
C MET A 838 -6.49 -16.46 -1.08
N ILE A 839 -6.98 -15.23 -1.17
CA ILE A 839 -6.84 -14.39 -2.38
C ILE A 839 -5.37 -14.05 -2.60
N GLU A 840 -4.71 -13.54 -1.56
CA GLU A 840 -3.29 -13.17 -1.63
C GLU A 840 -2.43 -14.36 -2.00
N SER A 841 -2.68 -15.53 -1.41
CA SER A 841 -1.91 -16.74 -1.67
C SER A 841 -1.95 -17.16 -3.13
N GLU A 842 -3.13 -17.16 -3.76
CA GLU A 842 -3.28 -17.49 -5.18
C GLU A 842 -2.60 -16.45 -6.09
N LEU A 843 -2.73 -15.16 -5.76
CA LEU A 843 -2.12 -14.07 -6.52
C LEU A 843 -0.59 -14.10 -6.44
N GLU A 844 -0.02 -14.26 -5.24
CA GLU A 844 1.43 -14.39 -5.01
C GLU A 844 2.01 -15.60 -5.75
N GLN A 845 1.30 -16.74 -5.75
CA GLN A 845 1.74 -17.93 -6.49
C GLN A 845 1.70 -17.70 -8.01
N ALA A 846 0.69 -17.00 -8.53
CA ALA A 846 0.57 -16.68 -9.95
C ALA A 846 1.65 -15.70 -10.42
N VAL A 847 1.84 -14.59 -9.70
CA VAL A 847 2.90 -13.60 -9.99
C VAL A 847 4.29 -14.23 -9.83
N GLY A 848 4.47 -15.07 -8.81
CA GLY A 848 5.72 -15.77 -8.52
C GLY A 848 6.18 -16.73 -9.62
N ARG A 849 5.33 -17.07 -10.60
CA ARG A 849 5.71 -17.92 -11.75
C ARG A 849 6.78 -17.30 -12.63
N ALA A 850 6.78 -15.97 -12.76
CA ALA A 850 7.80 -15.23 -13.50
C ALA A 850 9.17 -15.23 -12.80
N ARG A 851 9.21 -15.51 -11.49
CA ARG A 851 10.41 -15.42 -10.62
C ARG A 851 11.05 -14.02 -10.62
N LEU A 852 10.24 -12.96 -10.47
CA LEU A 852 10.64 -11.53 -10.46
C LEU A 852 11.84 -11.21 -9.55
N LEU A 853 12.04 -11.98 -8.49
CA LEU A 853 13.18 -11.81 -7.60
C LEU A 853 14.53 -12.03 -8.30
N ARG A 854 14.59 -12.95 -9.28
CA ARG A 854 15.84 -13.42 -9.92
C ARG A 854 15.98 -13.01 -11.38
N TYR A 855 14.90 -12.57 -12.02
CA TYR A 855 14.88 -12.28 -13.45
C TYR A 855 14.33 -10.87 -13.68
N ASN A 856 14.97 -10.17 -14.63
CA ASN A 856 14.50 -8.87 -15.11
C ASN A 856 13.38 -9.06 -16.15
N CYS A 857 12.21 -9.49 -15.69
CA CYS A 857 10.99 -9.60 -16.51
C CYS A 857 9.86 -8.77 -15.90
N THR A 858 8.75 -8.64 -16.62
CA THR A 858 7.58 -7.84 -16.22
C THR A 858 6.36 -8.71 -16.01
N VAL A 859 5.70 -8.54 -14.87
CA VAL A 859 4.37 -9.07 -14.58
C VAL A 859 3.38 -7.93 -14.57
N ASN A 860 2.32 -8.05 -15.37
CA ASN A 860 1.16 -7.14 -15.29
C ASN A 860 0.03 -7.86 -14.53
N LEU A 861 -0.24 -7.42 -13.31
CA LEU A 861 -1.34 -7.88 -12.48
C LEU A 861 -2.57 -6.98 -12.68
N PHE A 862 -3.70 -7.57 -13.04
CA PHE A 862 -4.99 -6.89 -13.11
C PHE A 862 -5.88 -7.40 -11.98
N SER A 863 -5.89 -6.67 -10.86
CA SER A 863 -6.65 -6.98 -9.65
C SER A 863 -6.75 -5.74 -8.76
N ASN A 864 -7.89 -5.58 -8.08
CA ASN A 864 -8.10 -4.54 -7.07
C ASN A 864 -7.56 -4.93 -5.67
N PHE A 865 -6.86 -6.05 -5.54
CA PHE A 865 -6.24 -6.52 -4.29
C PHE A 865 -4.72 -6.24 -4.30
N PRO A 866 -4.17 -5.43 -3.37
CA PRO A 866 -2.77 -4.99 -3.39
C PRO A 866 -1.80 -6.13 -3.10
N LEU A 867 -0.80 -6.30 -3.96
CA LEU A 867 0.40 -7.09 -3.65
C LEU A 867 1.57 -6.19 -3.26
N LYS A 868 2.49 -6.76 -2.47
CA LYS A 868 3.74 -6.08 -2.08
C LYS A 868 4.62 -5.83 -3.29
N GLN A 869 5.45 -4.78 -3.23
CA GLN A 869 6.37 -4.37 -4.30
C GLN A 869 5.72 -4.01 -5.65
N ALA A 870 4.38 -3.95 -5.72
CA ALA A 870 3.68 -3.59 -6.95
C ALA A 870 3.77 -2.09 -7.23
N ILE A 871 4.11 -1.75 -8.48
CA ILE A 871 3.96 -0.41 -9.03
C ILE A 871 2.49 -0.26 -9.41
N LEU A 872 1.76 0.55 -8.64
CA LEU A 872 0.33 0.74 -8.82
C LEU A 872 0.04 1.67 -10.01
N HIS A 873 -0.89 1.26 -10.86
CA HIS A 873 -1.36 2.00 -12.01
C HIS A 873 -2.88 2.14 -11.97
N LYS A 874 -3.36 3.38 -12.13
CA LYS A 874 -4.78 3.66 -12.33
C LYS A 874 -5.02 3.88 -13.83
N LEU A 875 -5.85 3.03 -14.43
CA LEU A 875 -6.26 3.22 -15.82
C LEU A 875 -7.34 4.30 -15.88
N GLU A 876 -7.02 5.45 -16.48
CA GLU A 876 -7.92 6.60 -16.61
C GLU A 876 -8.74 6.60 -17.91
N ASN A 877 -8.35 5.80 -18.91
CA ASN A 877 -9.03 5.70 -20.21
C ASN A 877 -9.71 4.34 -20.41
N ASN A 878 -10.96 4.37 -20.91
CA ASN A 878 -11.74 3.20 -21.34
C ASN A 878 -11.15 2.48 -22.58
N GLU A 879 -9.96 2.84 -23.06
CA GLU A 879 -9.37 2.22 -24.26
C GLU A 879 -8.77 0.84 -23.99
N ILE A 880 -8.35 0.56 -22.75
CA ILE A 880 -7.80 -0.74 -22.35
C ILE A 880 -8.87 -1.61 -21.65
N LEU A 881 -9.68 -0.98 -20.79
CA LEU A 881 -10.63 -1.64 -19.90
C LEU A 881 -12.08 -1.47 -20.31
#